data_AF-A0A1Q9NSZ8-F1
#
_entry.id   AF-A0A1Q9NSZ8-F1
#
_cell.length_a   1.000
_cell.length_b   1.000
_cell.length_c   1.000
_cell.angle_alpha   90.00
_cell.angle_beta   90.00
_cell.angle_gamma   90.00
#
_symmetry.space_group_name_H-M   'P 1'
#
loop_
_entity.id
_entity.type
_entity.pdbx_description
1 polymer ?
#
loop_
_entity_poly.entity_id
_entity_poly.type
_entity_poly.pdbx_seq_one_letter_code
_entity_poly.pdbx_strand_id
1 'polypeptide(L)'
;MKDSMSNVDIRLILPELRESAEGAFIKNVYQYGDIFVLKIYQPGGGTSQLLIHPGHRIHLTEFARKAPRTPPHFCAVLRKYLREKRIISVKQHELDRIVTIEIGDEESSYKLVAELFGNGNMLLLDPKDTIFVAMRYKKMRDRDIVPKALYEFPPARGTDVLALEPDSLQEIIADSNANIVRTLASRLNLDSLSCEEICALGKVSSKVMSPEIDSQTLSDLQMGLADFVEKLKTGVNEPNIVLDDDPAEDEEPEFIAFLPFRFELYKELPAETFDTFSQAIDEFSGVSESELEDEQEQDALSREQKRLQRIIDKQNEGIERLMAKAKVLRINGELIYSHFTIIQEVLETVTKARSGGVQWDEIIAKIDEGRQQGIPSAQLIQRIIPSQGQIIVKLNGTDVTLDIRRSAQDNASLAYDQAKKSESKVEGAKKQIGKTQEKLDKVDVKAAEPEVKRVPVKTRKKRWYEKFRWFISSEGFMVLGGRDVKSNESLAKRQMGANDVFLHAALHGAPYTIIKVPDEPPGQQTLEEAAQFAVTFSRAWQDGLSSGDAYWVNPEQVSFSPPSGEYLPTGAVMLYGTKNYIRRMPVELAVGIILEEEHAIPISGPLSAVTTQTEFYVSVKPGDVKKGQLVKEIIIRLKGLVPDDKVTLVSQIPQEDMMRVLPAGGGKIDS
;
A
#
# COMPACT_ATOMS: atom_id res chain seq x y z
N MET A 1 18.70 22.44 11.77
CA MET A 1 18.15 21.46 10.84
C MET A 1 16.71 21.83 10.51
N LYS A 2 16.36 21.85 9.22
CA LYS A 2 15.03 22.22 8.74
C LYS A 2 14.12 20.98 8.77
N ASP A 3 12.98 21.06 9.46
CA ASP A 3 12.07 19.92 9.67
C ASP A 3 10.72 20.05 8.94
N SER A 4 10.44 21.22 8.40
CA SER A 4 9.16 21.58 7.78
C SER A 4 9.33 22.69 6.75
N MET A 5 8.39 22.76 5.81
CA MET A 5 8.33 23.84 4.82
C MET A 5 7.90 25.14 5.50
N SER A 6 8.61 26.21 5.17
CA SER A 6 8.17 27.55 5.47
C SER A 6 7.07 27.99 4.51
N ASN A 7 6.44 29.12 4.84
CA ASN A 7 5.53 29.82 3.96
C ASN A 7 6.20 30.28 2.65
N VAL A 8 7.49 30.62 2.70
CA VAL A 8 8.30 30.95 1.52
C VAL A 8 8.51 29.71 0.65
N ASP A 9 8.84 28.56 1.25
CA ASP A 9 8.99 27.31 0.50
C ASP A 9 7.69 26.94 -0.23
N ILE A 10 6.54 27.08 0.44
CA ILE A 10 5.22 26.83 -0.14
C ILE A 10 4.98 27.76 -1.34
N ARG A 11 5.31 29.04 -1.20
CA ARG A 11 5.15 30.02 -2.27
C ARG A 11 5.96 29.64 -3.51
N LEU A 12 7.19 29.15 -3.30
CA LEU A 12 8.15 28.81 -4.34
C LEU A 12 7.89 27.45 -5.00
N ILE A 13 7.33 26.47 -4.28
CA ILE A 13 6.96 25.18 -4.88
C ILE A 13 5.67 25.25 -5.69
N LEU A 14 4.79 26.21 -5.40
CA LEU A 14 3.46 26.29 -6.02
C LEU A 14 3.45 26.27 -7.56
N PRO A 15 4.33 26.98 -8.29
CA PRO A 15 4.39 26.89 -9.76
C PRO A 15 4.57 25.44 -10.24
N GLU A 16 5.49 24.70 -9.62
CA GLU A 16 5.76 23.29 -9.93
C GLU A 16 4.53 22.41 -9.65
N LEU A 17 3.86 22.62 -8.52
CA LEU A 17 2.63 21.89 -8.17
C LEU A 17 1.50 22.19 -9.15
N ARG A 18 1.33 23.45 -9.55
CA ARG A 18 0.29 23.87 -10.48
C ARG A 18 0.46 23.26 -11.85
N GLU A 19 1.69 23.25 -12.37
CA GLU A 19 2.02 22.65 -13.66
C GLU A 19 1.58 21.18 -13.73
N SER A 20 1.82 20.41 -12.66
CA SER A 20 1.44 19.00 -12.61
C SER A 20 -0.01 18.73 -12.19
N ALA A 21 -0.62 19.61 -11.38
CA ALA A 21 -1.91 19.34 -10.73
C ALA A 21 -3.09 20.08 -11.36
N GLU A 22 -2.93 21.33 -11.77
CA GLU A 22 -4.04 22.11 -12.32
C GLU A 22 -4.49 21.51 -13.65
N GLY A 23 -5.79 21.22 -13.74
CA GLY A 23 -6.37 20.51 -14.86
C GLY A 23 -6.25 18.99 -14.82
N ALA A 24 -5.49 18.42 -13.89
CA ALA A 24 -5.39 16.97 -13.71
C ALA A 24 -6.62 16.40 -12.99
N PHE A 25 -6.87 15.10 -13.19
CA PHE A 25 -7.94 14.36 -12.54
C PHE A 25 -7.40 13.54 -11.37
N ILE A 26 -8.09 13.55 -10.23
CA ILE A 26 -7.72 12.72 -9.08
C ILE A 26 -8.12 11.27 -9.37
N LYS A 27 -7.13 10.42 -9.66
CA LYS A 27 -7.35 8.98 -9.83
C LYS A 27 -7.64 8.29 -8.51
N ASN A 28 -6.88 8.63 -7.48
CA ASN A 28 -7.02 8.04 -6.16
C ASN A 28 -6.40 8.90 -5.08
N VAL A 29 -6.81 8.66 -3.84
CA VAL A 29 -6.20 9.26 -2.65
C VAL A 29 -5.70 8.14 -1.75
N TYR A 30 -4.50 8.24 -1.24
CA TYR A 30 -3.92 7.29 -0.29
C TYR A 30 -3.59 8.01 1.01
N GLN A 31 -3.56 7.25 2.10
CA GLN A 31 -3.18 7.74 3.43
C GLN A 31 -2.22 6.73 4.05
N TYR A 32 -1.10 7.21 4.56
CA TYR A 32 0.00 6.47 5.19
C TYR A 32 0.32 7.17 6.52
N GLY A 33 -0.24 6.69 7.62
CA GLY A 33 -0.27 7.47 8.87
C GLY A 33 -0.95 8.83 8.67
N ASP A 34 -0.20 9.91 8.90
CA ASP A 34 -0.63 11.31 8.68
C ASP A 34 -0.33 11.82 7.25
N ILE A 35 0.40 11.06 6.41
CA ILE A 35 0.77 11.46 5.05
C ILE A 35 -0.34 11.07 4.08
N PHE A 36 -0.68 12.00 3.18
CA PHE A 36 -1.65 11.79 2.12
C PHE A 36 -0.97 11.86 0.76
N VAL A 37 -1.35 10.95 -0.14
CA VAL A 37 -0.85 10.98 -1.52
C VAL A 37 -2.04 11.02 -2.46
N LEU A 38 -2.18 12.12 -3.19
CA LEU A 38 -3.15 12.29 -4.25
C LEU A 38 -2.51 11.83 -5.57
N LYS A 39 -2.98 10.70 -6.09
CA LYS A 39 -2.58 10.23 -7.42
C LYS A 39 -3.36 11.00 -8.46
N ILE A 40 -2.68 11.87 -9.19
CA ILE A 40 -3.26 12.79 -10.16
C ILE A 40 -2.88 12.37 -11.57
N TYR A 41 -3.79 12.56 -12.52
CA TYR A 41 -3.60 12.20 -13.92
C TYR A 41 -3.88 13.37 -14.83
N GLN A 42 -2.85 13.78 -15.56
CA GLN A 42 -2.95 14.82 -16.57
C GLN A 42 -3.07 14.16 -17.94
N PRO A 43 -4.13 14.47 -18.72
CA PRO A 43 -4.24 14.00 -20.10
C PRO A 43 -2.99 14.45 -20.90
N GLY A 44 -2.26 13.50 -21.49
CA GLY A 44 -1.02 13.79 -22.22
C GLY A 44 0.25 13.86 -21.36
N GLY A 45 0.16 14.33 -20.11
CA GLY A 45 1.28 14.46 -19.17
C GLY A 45 1.58 13.23 -18.29
N GLY A 46 0.63 12.29 -18.19
CA GLY A 46 0.85 11.05 -17.44
C GLY A 46 0.28 11.13 -16.02
N THR A 47 0.87 10.36 -15.09
CA THR A 47 0.39 10.27 -13.70
C THR A 47 1.49 10.74 -12.76
N SER A 48 1.15 11.68 -11.88
CA SER A 48 2.03 12.20 -10.84
C SER A 48 1.40 11.91 -9.46
N GLN A 49 2.20 12.05 -8.41
CA GLN A 49 1.77 11.84 -7.04
C GLN A 49 2.04 13.11 -6.23
N LEU A 50 0.98 13.78 -5.79
CA LEU A 50 1.05 14.93 -4.91
C LEU A 50 1.01 14.44 -3.46
N LEU A 51 2.12 14.59 -2.74
CA LEU A 51 2.23 14.26 -1.33
C LEU A 51 1.87 15.46 -0.48
N ILE A 52 1.06 15.24 0.55
CA ILE A 52 0.70 16.22 1.56
C ILE A 52 0.96 15.58 2.92
N HIS A 53 1.91 16.13 3.67
CA HIS A 53 2.13 15.80 5.08
C HIS A 53 1.69 17.02 5.91
N PRO A 54 0.46 17.01 6.46
CA PRO A 54 -0.04 18.11 7.28
C PRO A 54 0.95 18.45 8.39
N GLY A 55 1.17 19.74 8.63
CA GLY A 55 2.16 20.23 9.61
C GLY A 55 3.57 20.39 9.05
N HIS A 56 3.90 19.72 7.94
CA HIS A 56 5.28 19.60 7.47
C HIS A 56 5.48 20.07 6.03
N ARG A 57 4.85 19.42 5.04
CA ARG A 57 5.22 19.62 3.62
C ARG A 57 4.13 19.30 2.61
N ILE A 58 4.29 19.84 1.42
CA ILE A 58 3.53 19.49 0.21
C ILE A 58 4.47 19.53 -0.99
N HIS A 59 4.58 18.42 -1.73
CA HIS A 59 5.48 18.31 -2.89
C HIS A 59 5.05 17.16 -3.80
N LEU A 60 5.62 17.07 -5.00
CA LEU A 60 5.52 15.87 -5.82
C LEU A 60 6.46 14.79 -5.27
N THR A 61 6.03 13.53 -5.28
CA THR A 61 6.84 12.40 -4.81
C THR A 61 7.01 11.36 -5.91
N GLU A 62 8.22 10.84 -6.03
CA GLU A 62 8.53 9.70 -6.90
C GLU A 62 8.55 8.40 -6.09
N PHE A 63 8.73 8.46 -4.77
CA PHE A 63 8.74 7.26 -3.93
C PHE A 63 7.40 6.51 -3.88
N ALA A 64 7.48 5.20 -4.13
CA ALA A 64 6.36 4.28 -3.97
C ALA A 64 6.13 3.94 -2.49
N ARG A 65 4.86 3.98 -2.06
CA ARG A 65 4.44 3.63 -0.70
C ARG A 65 3.40 2.51 -0.72
N LYS A 66 3.45 1.59 0.25
CA LYS A 66 2.53 0.44 0.31
C LYS A 66 1.19 0.86 0.94
N ALA A 67 0.17 1.03 0.11
CA ALA A 67 -1.13 1.51 0.58
C ALA A 67 -1.77 0.53 1.57
N PRO A 68 -2.39 1.01 2.67
CA PRO A 68 -3.10 0.13 3.61
C PRO A 68 -4.28 -0.56 2.91
N ARG A 69 -4.55 -1.81 3.30
CA ARG A 69 -5.63 -2.62 2.70
C ARG A 69 -7.00 -1.96 2.82
N THR A 70 -7.29 -1.34 3.96
CA THR A 70 -8.55 -0.62 4.20
C THR A 70 -8.24 0.87 4.44
N PRO A 71 -8.77 1.80 3.63
CA PRO A 71 -8.52 3.22 3.84
C PRO A 71 -9.16 3.69 5.16
N PRO A 72 -8.46 4.52 5.95
CA PRO A 72 -9.07 5.20 7.11
C PRO A 72 -10.30 6.02 6.70
N HIS A 73 -11.18 6.33 7.67
CA HIS A 73 -12.46 7.00 7.41
C HIS A 73 -12.30 8.30 6.60
N PHE A 74 -11.38 9.17 7.00
CA PHE A 74 -11.12 10.43 6.31
C PHE A 74 -10.69 10.20 4.85
N CYS A 75 -9.70 9.32 4.60
CA CYS A 75 -9.29 8.92 3.26
C CYS A 75 -10.43 8.31 2.43
N ALA A 76 -11.30 7.50 3.05
CA ALA A 76 -12.48 6.94 2.38
C ALA A 76 -13.48 8.03 1.95
N VAL A 77 -13.66 9.07 2.77
CA VAL A 77 -14.48 10.25 2.41
C VAL A 77 -13.83 11.00 1.25
N LEU A 78 -12.53 11.32 1.32
CA LEU A 78 -11.83 11.98 0.20
C LEU A 78 -11.97 11.20 -1.10
N ARG A 79 -11.79 9.87 -1.07
CA ARG A 79 -12.00 9.01 -2.24
C ARG A 79 -13.42 9.08 -2.80
N LYS A 80 -14.43 9.14 -1.94
CA LYS A 80 -15.83 9.20 -2.34
C LYS A 80 -16.17 10.52 -3.05
N TYR A 81 -15.63 11.64 -2.58
CA TYR A 81 -16.01 12.96 -3.09
C TYR A 81 -15.02 13.56 -4.10
N LEU A 82 -13.75 13.14 -4.11
CA LEU A 82 -12.71 13.75 -4.94
C LEU A 82 -12.28 12.90 -6.15
N ARG A 83 -12.50 11.57 -6.14
CA ARG A 83 -12.11 10.72 -7.28
C ARG A 83 -12.80 11.15 -8.56
N GLU A 84 -12.06 11.04 -9.66
CA GLU A 84 -12.50 11.36 -11.02
C GLU A 84 -12.87 12.83 -11.23
N LYS A 85 -12.72 13.67 -10.20
CA LYS A 85 -12.88 15.12 -10.32
C LYS A 85 -11.59 15.79 -10.76
N ARG A 86 -11.74 16.93 -11.42
CA ARG A 86 -10.66 17.78 -11.92
C ARG A 86 -10.18 18.70 -10.81
N ILE A 87 -8.86 18.89 -10.70
CA ILE A 87 -8.27 19.96 -9.88
C ILE A 87 -8.36 21.25 -10.68
N ILE A 88 -9.08 22.23 -10.13
CA ILE A 88 -9.30 23.54 -10.74
C ILE A 88 -8.13 24.46 -10.41
N SER A 89 -7.74 24.54 -9.13
CA SER A 89 -6.65 25.41 -8.72
C SER A 89 -5.90 24.90 -7.49
N VAL A 90 -4.63 25.28 -7.37
CA VAL A 90 -3.80 25.07 -6.18
C VAL A 90 -3.27 26.42 -5.71
N LYS A 91 -3.68 26.86 -4.51
CA LYS A 91 -3.37 28.20 -4.00
C LYS A 91 -2.91 28.17 -2.56
N GLN A 92 -1.90 28.97 -2.25
CA GLN A 92 -1.55 29.33 -0.88
C GLN A 92 -2.52 30.42 -0.41
N HIS A 93 -2.94 30.36 0.85
CA HIS A 93 -3.67 31.45 1.48
C HIS A 93 -2.67 32.51 1.94
N GLU A 94 -2.69 33.68 1.30
CA GLU A 94 -1.75 34.77 1.56
C GLU A 94 -0.29 34.26 1.58
N LEU A 95 0.52 34.70 2.55
CA LEU A 95 1.86 34.17 2.81
C LEU A 95 1.86 33.25 4.05
N ASP A 96 0.77 32.51 4.26
CA ASP A 96 0.65 31.54 5.35
C ASP A 96 0.97 30.11 4.91
N ARG A 97 1.19 29.24 5.89
CA ARG A 97 1.44 27.79 5.67
C ARG A 97 0.14 27.01 5.46
N ILE A 98 -0.74 27.51 4.58
CA ILE A 98 -2.02 26.91 4.25
C ILE A 98 -2.16 26.81 2.74
N VAL A 99 -2.39 25.60 2.24
CA VAL A 99 -2.64 25.34 0.82
C VAL A 99 -4.07 24.87 0.63
N THR A 100 -4.79 25.49 -0.31
CA THR A 100 -6.13 25.13 -0.74
C THR A 100 -6.08 24.56 -2.15
N ILE A 101 -6.62 23.36 -2.31
CA ILE A 101 -6.77 22.67 -3.60
C ILE A 101 -8.26 22.62 -3.92
N GLU A 102 -8.67 23.32 -4.99
CA GLU A 102 -10.05 23.35 -5.44
C GLU A 102 -10.31 22.23 -6.46
N ILE A 103 -11.34 21.42 -6.23
CA ILE A 103 -11.56 20.15 -6.92
C ILE A 103 -13.04 19.99 -7.30
N GLY A 104 -13.31 19.81 -8.59
CA GLY A 104 -14.66 19.62 -9.13
C GLY A 104 -14.85 20.37 -10.43
N ASP A 105 -16.00 21.01 -10.54
CA ASP A 105 -16.39 21.83 -11.69
C ASP A 105 -16.64 23.27 -11.21
N GLU A 106 -16.65 24.24 -12.12
CA GLU A 106 -16.78 25.67 -11.79
C GLU A 106 -18.09 26.00 -11.04
N GLU A 107 -19.16 25.22 -11.25
CA GLU A 107 -20.44 25.41 -10.57
C GLU A 107 -20.52 24.74 -9.19
N SER A 108 -19.69 23.74 -8.92
CA SER A 108 -19.74 22.94 -7.69
C SER A 108 -18.38 22.31 -7.37
N SER A 109 -17.51 23.09 -6.75
CA SER A 109 -16.18 22.66 -6.31
C SER A 109 -16.14 22.34 -4.82
N TYR A 110 -15.38 21.31 -4.46
CA TYR A 110 -14.95 21.05 -3.09
C TYR A 110 -13.58 21.69 -2.88
N LYS A 111 -13.25 22.09 -1.66
CA LYS A 111 -11.91 22.60 -1.33
C LYS A 111 -11.23 21.67 -0.34
N LEU A 112 -10.05 21.17 -0.70
CA LEU A 112 -9.17 20.46 0.22
C LEU A 112 -8.17 21.46 0.79
N VAL A 113 -8.26 21.72 2.09
CA VAL A 113 -7.39 22.65 2.82
C VAL A 113 -6.36 21.85 3.60
N ALA A 114 -5.08 22.10 3.35
CA ALA A 114 -3.95 21.54 4.05
C ALA A 114 -3.27 22.61 4.92
N GLU A 115 -3.27 22.39 6.22
CA GLU A 115 -2.59 23.26 7.20
C GLU A 115 -1.21 22.64 7.50
N LEU A 116 -0.15 23.35 7.10
CA LEU A 116 1.25 22.92 7.14
C LEU A 116 2.01 23.56 8.32
N PHE A 117 1.34 23.74 9.45
CA PHE A 117 1.93 24.31 10.67
C PHE A 117 1.45 23.59 11.93
N GLY A 118 2.24 23.70 13.02
CA GLY A 118 1.95 23.01 14.28
C GLY A 118 1.84 21.51 14.06
N ASN A 119 0.81 20.88 14.64
CA ASN A 119 0.54 19.46 14.40
C ASN A 119 -0.05 19.19 13.00
N GLY A 120 -0.43 20.21 12.25
CA GLY A 120 -1.07 20.06 10.95
C GLY A 120 -2.53 19.61 11.00
N ASN A 121 -3.25 19.92 9.92
CA ASN A 121 -4.60 19.44 9.69
C ASN A 121 -4.89 19.31 8.20
N MET A 122 -5.87 18.48 7.85
CA MET A 122 -6.41 18.44 6.50
C MET A 122 -7.93 18.45 6.57
N LEU A 123 -8.57 19.33 5.81
CA LEU A 123 -10.01 19.55 5.83
C LEU A 123 -10.58 19.45 4.42
N LEU A 124 -11.73 18.81 4.28
CA LEU A 124 -12.54 18.87 3.08
C LEU A 124 -13.72 19.81 3.33
N LEU A 125 -13.83 20.85 2.52
CA LEU A 125 -14.94 21.80 2.52
C LEU A 125 -15.90 21.49 1.37
N ASP A 126 -17.19 21.74 1.61
CA ASP A 126 -18.22 21.66 0.58
C ASP A 126 -18.25 22.94 -0.30
N PRO A 127 -19.09 23.00 -1.35
CA PRO A 127 -19.19 24.18 -2.22
C PRO A 127 -19.66 25.48 -1.54
N LYS A 128 -20.04 25.43 -0.25
CA LYS A 128 -20.43 26.59 0.56
C LYS A 128 -19.37 26.91 1.61
N ASP A 129 -18.14 26.42 1.44
CA ASP A 129 -17.02 26.58 2.38
C ASP A 129 -17.31 26.05 3.78
N THR A 130 -18.25 25.11 3.91
CA THR A 130 -18.59 24.47 5.17
C THR A 130 -17.72 23.24 5.38
N ILE A 131 -17.21 23.06 6.61
CA ILE A 131 -16.38 21.91 7.00
C ILE A 131 -17.19 20.62 6.87
N PHE A 132 -16.91 19.88 5.80
CA PHE A 132 -17.58 18.64 5.49
C PHE A 132 -16.98 17.48 6.30
N VAL A 133 -15.65 17.39 6.31
CA VAL A 133 -14.90 16.49 7.20
C VAL A 133 -13.50 17.07 7.47
N ALA A 134 -12.96 16.86 8.68
CA ALA A 134 -11.59 17.19 9.02
C ALA A 134 -10.84 15.95 9.53
N MET A 135 -9.53 15.91 9.29
CA MET A 135 -8.64 14.90 9.88
C MET A 135 -8.65 15.01 11.41
N ARG A 136 -8.61 16.24 11.94
CA ARG A 136 -8.66 16.54 13.37
C ARG A 136 -9.65 17.66 13.65
N TYR A 137 -10.65 17.38 14.48
CA TYR A 137 -11.59 18.39 14.98
C TYR A 137 -11.04 19.03 16.26
N LYS A 138 -11.11 20.35 16.36
CA LYS A 138 -10.56 21.10 17.49
C LYS A 138 -11.33 22.40 17.70
N LYS A 139 -11.68 22.69 18.95
CA LYS A 139 -12.13 24.03 19.36
C LYS A 139 -10.92 24.88 19.74
N MET A 140 -10.82 26.08 19.19
CA MET A 140 -9.70 26.98 19.46
C MET A 140 -10.21 28.36 19.86
N ARG A 141 -9.30 29.21 20.34
CA ARG A 141 -9.65 30.57 20.77
C ARG A 141 -10.15 31.43 19.61
N ASP A 142 -9.49 31.32 18.46
CA ASP A 142 -9.70 32.22 17.33
C ASP A 142 -10.66 31.66 16.28
N ARG A 143 -10.83 30.33 16.20
CA ARG A 143 -11.75 29.64 15.27
C ARG A 143 -12.08 28.23 15.73
N ASP A 144 -13.25 27.72 15.37
CA ASP A 144 -13.66 26.35 15.63
C ASP A 144 -13.55 25.47 14.38
N ILE A 145 -12.84 24.35 14.49
CA ILE A 145 -12.82 23.30 13.47
C ILE A 145 -13.76 22.18 13.95
N VAL A 146 -15.04 22.30 13.60
CA VAL A 146 -16.09 21.34 13.96
C VAL A 146 -16.94 20.99 12.73
N PRO A 147 -17.60 19.81 12.71
CA PRO A 147 -18.42 19.41 11.56
C PRO A 147 -19.54 20.43 11.28
N LYS A 148 -19.77 20.73 9.99
CA LYS A 148 -20.84 21.62 9.50
C LYS A 148 -20.73 23.10 9.89
N ALA A 149 -19.61 23.53 10.46
CA ALA A 149 -19.32 24.96 10.63
C ALA A 149 -18.73 25.54 9.33
N LEU A 150 -18.95 26.84 9.10
CA LEU A 150 -18.24 27.56 8.04
C LEU A 150 -16.74 27.57 8.37
N TYR A 151 -15.89 27.30 7.38
CA TYR A 151 -14.44 27.35 7.59
C TYR A 151 -13.95 28.79 7.61
N GLU A 152 -13.13 29.11 8.60
CA GLU A 152 -12.46 30.40 8.72
C GLU A 152 -10.93 30.18 8.73
N PHE A 153 -10.23 30.98 7.94
CA PHE A 153 -8.78 31.03 7.97
C PHE A 153 -8.29 31.56 9.32
N PRO A 154 -7.08 31.20 9.77
CA PRO A 154 -6.52 31.82 10.97
C PRO A 154 -6.25 33.30 10.70
N PRO A 155 -6.19 34.14 11.75
CA PRO A 155 -5.91 35.56 11.57
C PRO A 155 -4.52 35.75 10.94
N ALA A 156 -4.46 36.58 9.89
CA ALA A 156 -3.22 36.95 9.23
C ALA A 156 -2.21 37.54 10.21
N ARG A 157 -0.92 37.30 9.95
CA ARG A 157 0.19 37.82 10.75
C ARG A 157 1.13 38.60 9.84
N GLY A 158 1.66 39.70 10.36
CA GLY A 158 2.69 40.49 9.67
C GLY A 158 2.20 41.14 8.37
N THR A 159 3.15 41.74 7.67
CA THR A 159 2.99 42.37 6.34
C THR A 159 3.61 41.44 5.29
N ASP A 160 2.99 41.33 4.12
CA ASP A 160 3.56 40.58 3.01
C ASP A 160 4.85 41.26 2.51
N VAL A 161 5.97 40.52 2.58
CA VAL A 161 7.29 40.98 2.18
C VAL A 161 7.36 41.41 0.70
N LEU A 162 6.52 40.83 -0.17
CA LEU A 162 6.52 41.15 -1.61
C LEU A 162 5.80 42.47 -1.91
N ALA A 163 4.96 42.94 -1.00
CA ALA A 163 4.22 44.20 -1.10
C ALA A 163 4.92 45.35 -0.38
N LEU A 164 6.13 45.11 0.14
CA LEU A 164 6.82 46.03 1.03
C LEU A 164 7.78 46.94 0.26
N GLU A 165 7.70 48.25 0.52
CA GLU A 165 8.66 49.21 -0.03
C GLU A 165 9.95 49.21 0.80
N PRO A 166 11.16 49.17 0.22
CA PRO A 166 12.42 49.04 0.96
C PRO A 166 12.63 50.08 2.08
N ASP A 167 12.16 51.31 1.87
CA ASP A 167 12.29 52.41 2.84
C ASP A 167 11.37 52.25 4.07
N SER A 168 10.39 51.34 4.01
CA SER A 168 9.47 51.07 5.14
C SER A 168 10.07 50.15 6.21
N LEU A 169 11.24 49.53 5.97
CA LEU A 169 11.87 48.61 6.92
C LEU A 169 12.19 49.31 8.25
N GLN A 170 12.56 50.59 8.21
CA GLN A 170 12.86 51.37 9.40
C GLN A 170 11.65 51.45 10.36
N GLU A 171 10.46 51.70 9.82
CA GLU A 171 9.22 51.78 10.60
C GLU A 171 8.86 50.42 11.23
N ILE A 172 9.16 49.33 10.52
CA ILE A 172 8.86 47.97 10.95
C ILE A 172 9.71 47.53 12.14
N ILE A 173 10.96 48.00 12.21
CA ILE A 173 11.90 47.64 13.28
C ILE A 173 11.88 48.62 14.46
N ALA A 174 11.41 49.85 14.27
CA ALA A 174 11.59 50.98 15.21
C ALA A 174 11.14 50.68 16.65
N ASP A 175 10.00 49.99 16.82
CA ASP A 175 9.40 49.74 18.13
C ASP A 175 9.69 48.34 18.71
N SER A 176 10.68 47.61 18.15
CA SER A 176 11.03 46.27 18.60
C SER A 176 12.21 46.27 19.58
N ASN A 177 12.09 45.49 20.66
CA ASN A 177 13.17 45.21 21.60
C ASN A 177 13.75 43.79 21.44
N ALA A 178 13.37 43.08 20.36
CA ALA A 178 13.87 41.74 20.08
C ALA A 178 15.13 41.77 19.19
N ASN A 179 15.78 40.63 18.99
CA ASN A 179 16.79 40.50 17.94
C ASN A 179 16.15 40.63 16.54
N ILE A 180 16.97 41.02 15.57
CA ILE A 180 16.50 41.33 14.22
C ILE A 180 15.75 40.16 13.56
N VAL A 181 16.23 38.91 13.71
CA VAL A 181 15.57 37.72 13.16
C VAL A 181 14.14 37.59 13.70
N ARG A 182 13.96 37.70 15.02
CA ARG A 182 12.63 37.62 15.64
C ARG A 182 11.74 38.79 15.26
N THR A 183 12.31 39.99 15.15
CA THR A 183 11.58 41.18 14.68
C THR A 183 11.06 40.94 13.27
N LEU A 184 11.93 40.61 12.31
CA LEU A 184 11.56 40.34 10.92
C LEU A 184 10.54 39.20 10.81
N ALA A 185 10.77 38.07 11.48
CA ALA A 185 9.87 36.93 11.44
C ALA A 185 8.45 37.30 11.90
N SER A 186 8.33 38.06 13.00
CA SER A 186 7.03 38.46 13.54
C SER A 186 6.32 39.54 12.73
N ARG A 187 7.06 40.42 12.05
CA ARG A 187 6.52 41.59 11.34
C ARG A 187 6.30 41.35 9.86
N LEU A 188 7.09 40.48 9.23
CA LEU A 188 7.07 40.18 7.79
C LEU A 188 6.45 38.82 7.46
N ASN A 189 5.93 38.11 8.47
CA ASN A 189 5.42 36.75 8.34
C ASN A 189 6.44 35.79 7.70
N LEU A 190 7.72 35.90 8.05
CA LEU A 190 8.78 35.03 7.52
C LEU A 190 9.20 34.01 8.57
N ASP A 191 9.72 32.87 8.12
CA ASP A 191 10.39 31.93 9.00
C ASP A 191 11.79 32.42 9.38
N SER A 192 12.31 31.91 10.50
CA SER A 192 13.60 32.35 11.04
C SER A 192 14.75 32.14 10.05
N LEU A 193 14.74 31.07 9.26
CA LEU A 193 15.82 30.75 8.34
C LEU A 193 15.84 31.75 7.17
N SER A 194 14.67 32.13 6.63
CA SER A 194 14.55 33.22 5.66
C SER A 194 15.07 34.56 6.23
N CYS A 195 14.79 34.86 7.50
CA CYS A 195 15.30 36.07 8.16
C CYS A 195 16.82 36.03 8.40
N GLU A 196 17.38 34.86 8.71
CA GLU A 196 18.83 34.66 8.81
C GLU A 196 19.52 34.84 7.46
N GLU A 197 18.91 34.35 6.37
CA GLU A 197 19.39 34.58 5.00
C GLU A 197 19.37 36.06 4.62
N ILE A 198 18.30 36.80 4.95
CA ILE A 198 18.24 38.26 4.75
C ILE A 198 19.41 38.95 5.47
N CYS A 199 19.68 38.55 6.72
CA CYS A 199 20.82 39.08 7.47
C CYS A 199 22.16 38.71 6.81
N ALA A 200 22.32 37.46 6.35
CA ALA A 200 23.54 36.99 5.70
C ALA A 200 23.82 37.72 4.38
N LEU A 201 22.80 37.94 3.55
CA LEU A 201 22.89 38.72 2.30
C LEU A 201 23.29 40.17 2.58
N GLY A 202 22.70 40.77 3.62
CA GLY A 202 23.08 42.10 4.11
C GLY A 202 24.40 42.12 4.89
N LYS A 203 25.08 40.98 5.12
CA LYS A 203 26.28 40.88 5.97
C LYS A 203 26.07 41.42 7.40
N VAL A 204 24.83 41.33 7.88
CA VAL A 204 24.42 41.74 9.23
C VAL A 204 24.37 40.52 10.13
N SER A 205 24.82 40.66 11.38
CA SER A 205 24.74 39.57 12.36
C SER A 205 23.27 39.32 12.78
N SER A 206 22.83 38.07 12.71
CA SER A 206 21.49 37.63 13.11
C SER A 206 21.15 37.86 14.58
N LYS A 207 22.17 38.14 15.41
CA LYS A 207 22.04 38.36 16.86
C LYS A 207 21.88 39.83 17.25
N VAL A 208 21.98 40.77 16.30
CA VAL A 208 21.84 42.20 16.57
C VAL A 208 20.45 42.49 17.14
N MET A 209 20.40 43.31 18.20
CA MET A 209 19.16 43.77 18.79
C MET A 209 18.59 44.92 17.97
N SER A 210 17.27 44.92 17.72
CA SER A 210 16.63 45.98 16.92
C SER A 210 16.94 47.42 17.39
N PRO A 211 17.06 47.72 18.70
CA PRO A 211 17.46 49.05 19.18
C PRO A 211 18.93 49.42 18.92
N GLU A 212 19.80 48.45 18.62
CA GLU A 212 21.23 48.64 18.40
C GLU A 212 21.59 48.84 16.91
N ILE A 213 20.59 48.81 16.02
CA ILE A 213 20.77 48.98 14.58
C ILE A 213 21.06 50.44 14.25
N ASP A 214 22.27 50.71 13.76
CA ASP A 214 22.66 52.01 13.25
C ASP A 214 22.26 52.21 11.78
N SER A 215 22.49 53.41 11.24
CA SER A 215 22.11 53.74 9.86
C SER A 215 22.80 52.88 8.80
N GLN A 216 24.02 52.42 9.05
CA GLN A 216 24.74 51.55 8.12
C GLN A 216 24.16 50.14 8.14
N THR A 217 23.97 49.57 9.32
CA THR A 217 23.35 48.24 9.53
C THR A 217 21.94 48.20 8.96
N LEU A 218 21.18 49.30 9.09
CA LEU A 218 19.85 49.42 8.47
C LEU A 218 19.94 49.37 6.94
N SER A 219 20.84 50.14 6.33
CA SER A 219 21.05 50.13 4.87
C SER A 219 21.45 48.74 4.38
N ASP A 220 22.34 48.07 5.09
CA ASP A 220 22.82 46.73 4.78
C ASP A 220 21.68 45.69 4.87
N LEU A 221 20.81 45.80 5.89
CA LEU A 221 19.59 44.99 6.01
C LEU A 221 18.58 45.26 4.89
N GLN A 222 18.41 46.51 4.47
CA GLN A 222 17.53 46.86 3.35
C GLN A 222 18.03 46.25 2.04
N MET A 223 19.34 46.26 1.81
CA MET A 223 19.95 45.58 0.66
C MET A 223 19.73 44.06 0.73
N GLY A 224 20.01 43.44 1.88
CA GLY A 224 19.78 42.00 2.06
C GLY A 224 18.31 41.60 1.86
N LEU A 225 17.37 42.43 2.29
CA LEU A 225 15.94 42.23 2.08
C LEU A 225 15.57 42.36 0.60
N ALA A 226 16.09 43.37 -0.09
CA ALA A 226 15.85 43.57 -1.52
C ALA A 226 16.37 42.38 -2.34
N ASP A 227 17.60 41.93 -2.08
CA ASP A 227 18.21 40.78 -2.73
C ASP A 227 17.39 39.50 -2.48
N PHE A 228 16.95 39.28 -1.23
CA PHE A 228 16.10 38.13 -0.91
C PHE A 228 14.76 38.18 -1.66
N VAL A 229 14.10 39.34 -1.71
CA VAL A 229 12.85 39.54 -2.46
C VAL A 229 13.06 39.32 -3.96
N GLU A 230 14.21 39.70 -4.52
CA GLU A 230 14.53 39.45 -5.91
C GLU A 230 14.72 37.95 -6.19
N LYS A 231 15.39 37.21 -5.29
CA LYS A 231 15.42 35.74 -5.35
C LYS A 231 14.02 35.13 -5.31
N LEU A 232 13.12 35.62 -4.43
CA LEU A 232 11.72 35.16 -4.38
C LEU A 232 10.94 35.40 -5.68
N LYS A 233 11.16 36.56 -6.33
CA LYS A 233 10.53 36.91 -7.60
C LYS A 233 11.06 36.06 -8.76
N THR A 234 12.35 35.73 -8.72
CA THR A 234 13.00 34.86 -9.72
C THR A 234 12.44 33.44 -9.65
N GLY A 235 12.11 32.97 -8.44
CA GLY A 235 11.55 31.64 -8.21
C GLY A 235 12.63 30.64 -7.77
N VAL A 236 12.31 29.35 -7.90
CA VAL A 236 13.26 28.27 -7.62
C VAL A 236 14.42 28.33 -8.62
N ASN A 237 15.65 28.30 -8.11
CA ASN A 237 16.86 28.30 -8.93
C ASN A 237 17.93 27.48 -8.23
N GLU A 238 18.39 26.38 -8.84
CA GLU A 238 19.32 25.42 -8.23
C GLU A 238 18.82 24.92 -6.84
N PRO A 239 17.65 24.26 -6.79
CA PRO A 239 17.16 23.69 -5.54
C PRO A 239 18.18 22.66 -5.03
N ASN A 240 18.46 22.69 -3.72
CA ASN A 240 19.57 21.95 -3.16
C ASN A 240 19.31 21.44 -1.74
N ILE A 241 20.04 20.40 -1.35
CA ILE A 241 20.16 19.91 0.02
C ILE A 241 21.54 20.30 0.54
N VAL A 242 21.57 20.96 1.69
CA VAL A 242 22.79 21.30 2.42
C VAL A 242 23.20 20.13 3.30
N LEU A 243 24.47 19.75 3.22
CA LEU A 243 25.09 18.61 3.91
C LEU A 243 26.01 19.12 5.03
N ASP A 244 26.12 18.35 6.10
CA ASP A 244 27.14 18.60 7.14
C ASP A 244 28.56 18.32 6.61
N ASP A 245 29.55 19.06 7.11
CA ASP A 245 30.94 19.01 6.63
C ASP A 245 31.83 18.02 7.40
N ASP A 246 31.34 17.46 8.52
CA ASP A 246 32.08 16.55 9.42
C ASP A 246 31.29 15.25 9.72
N PRO A 247 31.09 14.34 8.73
CA PRO A 247 30.60 13.01 9.04
C PRO A 247 31.67 12.24 9.83
N ALA A 248 31.29 11.64 10.97
CA ALA A 248 32.16 10.67 11.64
C ALA A 248 32.60 9.58 10.64
N GLU A 249 33.86 9.09 10.74
CA GLU A 249 34.32 7.98 9.89
C GLU A 249 33.30 6.83 9.93
N ASP A 250 32.75 6.49 8.75
CA ASP A 250 31.69 5.48 8.48
C ASP A 250 30.20 5.93 8.59
N GLU A 251 29.87 7.22 8.74
CA GLU A 251 28.49 7.72 8.70
C GLU A 251 28.13 8.48 7.40
N GLU A 252 26.89 8.33 6.92
CA GLU A 252 26.38 9.13 5.81
C GLU A 252 26.23 10.61 6.25
N PRO A 253 26.56 11.58 5.39
CA PRO A 253 26.47 13.00 5.73
C PRO A 253 25.02 13.38 6.08
N GLU A 254 24.83 14.03 7.23
CA GLU A 254 23.52 14.42 7.72
C GLU A 254 22.96 15.61 6.92
N PHE A 255 21.67 15.56 6.59
CA PHE A 255 20.99 16.64 5.86
C PHE A 255 20.60 17.78 6.80
N ILE A 256 21.09 18.99 6.51
CA ILE A 256 20.84 20.17 7.34
C ILE A 256 19.56 20.88 6.91
N ALA A 257 19.40 21.14 5.62
CA ALA A 257 18.25 21.86 5.07
C ALA A 257 18.04 21.57 3.58
N PHE A 258 16.78 21.55 3.15
CA PHE A 258 16.39 21.68 1.74
C PHE A 258 16.08 23.15 1.43
N LEU A 259 16.57 23.64 0.29
CA LEU A 259 16.48 25.05 -0.08
C LEU A 259 16.04 25.22 -1.55
N PRO A 260 15.20 26.22 -1.86
CA PRO A 260 14.76 26.49 -3.22
C PRO A 260 15.84 27.17 -4.09
N PHE A 261 16.88 27.71 -3.45
CA PHE A 261 18.07 28.28 -4.06
C PHE A 261 19.22 28.30 -3.05
N ARG A 262 20.45 28.55 -3.50
CA ARG A 262 21.62 28.61 -2.62
C ARG A 262 21.52 29.80 -1.64
N PHE A 263 21.57 29.49 -0.35
CA PHE A 263 21.60 30.48 0.73
C PHE A 263 23.04 30.91 1.02
N GLU A 264 23.25 32.21 1.22
CA GLU A 264 24.55 32.76 1.63
C GLU A 264 24.97 32.22 3.00
N LEU A 265 23.99 31.95 3.88
CA LEU A 265 24.20 31.36 5.21
C LEU A 265 24.98 30.03 5.18
N TYR A 266 24.81 29.22 4.12
CA TYR A 266 25.38 27.88 4.00
C TYR A 266 26.41 27.76 2.88
N LYS A 267 26.94 28.88 2.38
CA LYS A 267 27.80 28.88 1.19
C LYS A 267 29.05 28.00 1.32
N GLU A 268 29.59 27.88 2.53
CA GLU A 268 30.81 27.11 2.85
C GLU A 268 30.55 25.62 3.05
N LEU A 269 29.28 25.21 3.21
CA LEU A 269 28.90 23.82 3.44
C LEU A 269 28.68 23.07 2.11
N PRO A 270 28.97 21.76 2.04
CA PRO A 270 28.65 20.97 0.86
C PRO A 270 27.14 20.98 0.55
N ALA A 271 26.79 20.89 -0.73
CA ALA A 271 25.40 20.72 -1.14
C ALA A 271 25.25 19.94 -2.43
N GLU A 272 24.12 19.25 -2.51
CA GLU A 272 23.66 18.50 -3.66
C GLU A 272 22.51 19.24 -4.35
N THR A 273 22.57 19.39 -5.67
CA THR A 273 21.58 20.12 -6.48
C THR A 273 20.62 19.18 -7.19
N PHE A 274 19.38 19.63 -7.39
CA PHE A 274 18.31 18.86 -8.02
C PHE A 274 17.67 19.64 -9.19
N ASP A 275 16.95 18.94 -10.07
CA ASP A 275 16.26 19.59 -11.20
C ASP A 275 14.99 20.33 -10.74
N THR A 276 14.34 19.86 -9.67
CA THR A 276 13.07 20.39 -9.16
C THR A 276 13.11 20.54 -7.65
N PHE A 277 12.30 21.45 -7.11
CA PHE A 277 12.25 21.65 -5.66
C PHE A 277 11.54 20.48 -4.97
N SER A 278 10.57 19.84 -5.63
CA SER A 278 9.99 18.61 -5.10
C SER A 278 11.02 17.49 -4.96
N GLN A 279 11.96 17.32 -5.89
CA GLN A 279 13.01 16.30 -5.76
C GLN A 279 13.91 16.55 -4.55
N ALA A 280 14.37 17.79 -4.36
CA ALA A 280 15.16 18.15 -3.18
C ALA A 280 14.40 17.85 -1.87
N ILE A 281 13.10 18.15 -1.82
CA ILE A 281 12.27 17.87 -0.63
C ILE A 281 12.04 16.36 -0.48
N ASP A 282 11.74 15.63 -1.56
CA ASP A 282 11.45 14.19 -1.55
C ASP A 282 12.69 13.40 -1.10
N GLU A 283 13.88 13.77 -1.59
CA GLU A 283 15.16 13.17 -1.18
C GLU A 283 15.50 13.53 0.27
N PHE A 284 15.43 14.82 0.66
CA PHE A 284 15.69 15.26 2.04
C PHE A 284 14.82 14.52 3.05
N SER A 285 13.58 14.28 2.66
CA SER A 285 12.56 13.68 3.51
C SER A 285 12.61 12.16 3.59
N GLY A 286 13.10 11.52 2.52
CA GLY A 286 13.02 10.08 2.32
C GLY A 286 11.61 9.49 2.48
N VAL A 287 11.59 8.18 2.74
CA VAL A 287 10.41 7.43 3.16
C VAL A 287 10.76 6.75 4.48
N SER A 288 10.04 7.07 5.55
CA SER A 288 10.28 6.41 6.84
C SER A 288 9.92 4.93 6.79
N GLU A 289 10.52 4.12 7.67
CA GLU A 289 10.15 2.69 7.80
C GLU A 289 8.66 2.52 8.11
N SER A 290 8.10 3.38 8.96
CA SER A 290 6.66 3.41 9.27
C SER A 290 5.75 3.68 8.06
N GLU A 291 6.22 4.39 7.04
CA GLU A 291 5.49 4.61 5.78
C GLU A 291 5.52 3.38 4.84
N LEU A 292 6.46 2.47 5.06
CA LEU A 292 6.65 1.23 4.29
C LEU A 292 5.98 0.03 4.96
N GLU A 293 5.69 0.13 6.25
CA GLU A 293 4.96 -0.85 7.05
C GLU A 293 3.46 -0.81 6.75
N ASP A 294 2.86 -2.00 6.66
CA ASP A 294 1.40 -2.11 6.63
C ASP A 294 0.95 -2.30 8.08
N GLU A 295 0.77 -1.20 8.83
CA GLU A 295 0.33 -1.23 10.24
C GLU A 295 -0.88 -2.16 10.42
N GLN A 296 -1.80 -2.21 9.45
CA GLN A 296 -2.97 -3.07 9.48
C GLN A 296 -2.63 -4.56 9.31
N GLU A 297 -1.57 -4.89 8.58
CA GLU A 297 -1.08 -6.27 8.44
C GLU A 297 -0.49 -6.75 9.77
N GLN A 298 0.32 -5.93 10.44
CA GLN A 298 0.82 -6.23 11.79
C GLN A 298 -0.32 -6.33 12.81
N ASP A 299 -1.27 -5.40 12.78
CA ASP A 299 -2.46 -5.43 13.63
C ASP A 299 -3.32 -6.68 13.41
N ALA A 300 -3.50 -7.09 12.16
CA ALA A 300 -4.25 -8.29 11.80
C ALA A 300 -3.52 -9.55 12.28
N LEU A 301 -2.20 -9.61 12.13
CA LEU A 301 -1.38 -10.71 12.65
C LEU A 301 -1.50 -10.79 14.18
N SER A 302 -1.37 -9.65 14.88
CA SER A 302 -1.52 -9.58 16.34
C SER A 302 -2.91 -10.03 16.82
N ARG A 303 -3.97 -9.62 16.10
CA ARG A 303 -5.35 -10.05 16.42
C ARG A 303 -5.55 -11.54 16.20
N GLU A 304 -5.01 -12.10 15.12
CA GLU A 304 -5.12 -13.53 14.83
C GLU A 304 -4.31 -14.36 15.83
N GLN A 305 -3.11 -13.93 16.24
CA GLN A 305 -2.33 -14.54 17.34
C GLN A 305 -3.17 -14.62 18.62
N LYS A 306 -3.73 -13.47 19.06
CA LYS A 306 -4.59 -13.41 20.25
C LYS A 306 -5.82 -14.31 20.13
N ARG A 307 -6.40 -14.45 18.93
CA ARG A 307 -7.54 -15.33 18.68
C ARG A 307 -7.15 -16.80 18.83
N LEU A 308 -6.07 -17.23 18.18
CA LEU A 308 -5.58 -18.61 18.21
C LEU A 308 -5.15 -19.02 19.62
N GLN A 309 -4.46 -18.15 20.34
CA GLN A 309 -4.07 -18.38 21.74
C GLN A 309 -5.29 -18.63 22.63
N ARG A 310 -6.32 -17.77 22.54
CA ARG A 310 -7.57 -17.94 23.29
C ARG A 310 -8.29 -19.26 23.00
N ILE A 311 -8.16 -19.81 21.79
CA ILE A 311 -8.74 -21.11 21.44
C ILE A 311 -7.98 -22.23 22.15
N ILE A 312 -6.65 -22.17 22.18
CA ILE A 312 -5.79 -23.15 22.85
C ILE A 312 -6.09 -23.16 24.35
N ASP A 313 -6.14 -21.99 24.99
CA ASP A 313 -6.40 -21.86 26.42
C ASP A 313 -7.72 -22.53 26.81
N LYS A 314 -8.80 -22.25 26.07
CA LYS A 314 -10.12 -22.88 26.28
C LYS A 314 -10.11 -24.39 26.10
N GLN A 315 -9.33 -24.92 25.15
CA GLN A 315 -9.24 -26.37 24.96
C GLN A 315 -8.44 -27.04 26.07
N ASN A 316 -7.38 -26.40 26.58
CA ASN A 316 -6.63 -26.89 27.75
C ASN A 316 -7.52 -26.99 29.00
N GLU A 317 -8.30 -25.94 29.31
CA GLU A 317 -9.29 -25.97 30.41
C GLU A 317 -10.34 -27.10 30.23
N GLY A 318 -10.70 -27.40 28.98
CA GLY A 318 -11.60 -28.50 28.64
C GLY A 318 -10.97 -29.88 28.89
N ILE A 319 -9.69 -30.04 28.53
CA ILE A 319 -8.92 -31.26 28.75
C ILE A 319 -8.79 -31.55 30.25
N GLU A 320 -8.45 -30.56 31.07
CA GLU A 320 -8.31 -30.73 32.52
C GLU A 320 -9.60 -31.28 33.14
N ARG A 321 -10.76 -30.71 32.77
CA ARG A 321 -12.07 -31.18 33.23
C ARG A 321 -12.38 -32.61 32.80
N LEU A 322 -12.06 -32.96 31.56
CA LEU A 322 -12.27 -34.32 31.04
C LEU A 322 -11.34 -35.34 31.70
N MET A 323 -10.08 -34.97 31.96
CA MET A 323 -9.11 -35.82 32.67
C MET A 323 -9.54 -36.07 34.12
N ALA A 324 -9.95 -35.02 34.84
CA ALA A 324 -10.47 -35.17 36.19
C ALA A 324 -11.69 -36.10 36.23
N LYS A 325 -12.62 -35.93 35.28
CA LYS A 325 -13.79 -36.81 35.14
C LYS A 325 -13.39 -38.26 34.82
N ALA A 326 -12.46 -38.49 33.91
CA ALA A 326 -11.98 -39.82 33.55
C ALA A 326 -11.35 -40.54 34.74
N LYS A 327 -10.53 -39.82 35.53
CA LYS A 327 -9.90 -40.34 36.75
C LYS A 327 -10.94 -40.79 37.78
N VAL A 328 -11.94 -39.95 38.06
CA VAL A 328 -13.03 -40.31 38.99
C VAL A 328 -13.79 -41.54 38.50
N LEU A 329 -14.11 -41.63 37.21
CA LEU A 329 -14.84 -42.76 36.65
C LEU A 329 -14.05 -44.07 36.72
N ARG A 330 -12.71 -44.04 36.52
CA ARG A 330 -11.86 -45.23 36.71
C ARG A 330 -11.84 -45.71 38.16
N ILE A 331 -11.63 -44.77 39.09
CA ILE A 331 -11.65 -45.08 40.54
C ILE A 331 -12.99 -45.72 40.92
N ASN A 332 -14.11 -45.16 40.42
CA ASN A 332 -15.43 -45.75 40.66
C ASN A 332 -15.53 -47.18 40.12
N GLY A 333 -15.05 -47.44 38.90
CA GLY A 333 -15.01 -48.79 38.33
C GLY A 333 -14.18 -49.78 39.15
N GLU A 334 -13.01 -49.36 39.63
CA GLU A 334 -12.12 -50.16 40.49
C GLU A 334 -12.73 -50.44 41.87
N LEU A 335 -13.38 -49.44 42.47
CA LEU A 335 -14.09 -49.59 43.73
C LEU A 335 -15.26 -50.55 43.63
N ILE A 336 -16.01 -50.50 42.51
CA ILE A 336 -17.10 -51.45 42.26
C ILE A 336 -16.56 -52.88 42.14
N TYR A 337 -15.44 -53.05 41.44
CA TYR A 337 -14.85 -54.37 41.23
C TYR A 337 -14.25 -54.97 42.52
N SER A 338 -13.57 -54.14 43.31
CA SER A 338 -12.98 -54.56 44.59
C SER A 338 -14.02 -54.90 45.67
N HIS A 339 -15.22 -54.31 45.59
CA HIS A 339 -16.34 -54.56 46.51
C HIS A 339 -17.50 -55.29 45.82
N PHE A 340 -17.20 -56.11 44.81
CA PHE A 340 -18.19 -56.70 43.92
C PHE A 340 -19.31 -57.43 44.67
N THR A 341 -18.96 -58.32 45.60
CA THR A 341 -19.91 -59.18 46.31
C THR A 341 -20.96 -58.38 47.08
N ILE A 342 -20.53 -57.37 47.83
CA ILE A 342 -21.43 -56.58 48.68
C ILE A 342 -22.26 -55.60 47.83
N ILE A 343 -21.72 -55.09 46.73
CA ILE A 343 -22.47 -54.24 45.80
C ILE A 343 -23.54 -55.03 45.07
N GLN A 344 -23.23 -56.26 44.65
CA GLN A 344 -24.19 -57.15 44.01
C GLN A 344 -25.35 -57.47 44.97
N GLU A 345 -25.06 -57.77 46.24
CA GLU A 345 -26.07 -57.97 47.28
C GLU A 345 -26.97 -56.73 47.46
N VAL A 346 -26.37 -55.54 47.53
CA VAL A 346 -27.10 -54.27 47.64
C VAL A 346 -28.03 -54.07 46.44
N LEU A 347 -27.53 -54.26 45.21
CA LEU A 347 -28.31 -54.08 43.99
C LEU A 347 -29.44 -55.10 43.92
N GLU A 348 -29.19 -56.37 44.19
CA GLU A 348 -30.21 -57.43 44.18
C GLU A 348 -31.32 -57.17 45.20
N THR A 349 -30.96 -56.73 46.42
CA THR A 349 -31.91 -56.42 47.48
C THR A 349 -32.84 -55.28 47.09
N VAL A 350 -32.28 -54.17 46.60
CA VAL A 350 -33.05 -53.00 46.18
C VAL A 350 -33.90 -53.31 44.95
N THR A 351 -33.34 -54.05 43.98
CA THR A 351 -34.04 -54.41 42.74
C THR A 351 -35.18 -55.39 42.98
N LYS A 352 -35.00 -56.38 43.86
CA LYS A 352 -36.04 -57.34 44.27
C LYS A 352 -37.18 -56.66 45.02
N ALA A 353 -36.86 -55.71 45.92
CA ALA A 353 -37.88 -54.91 46.58
C ALA A 353 -38.69 -54.09 45.57
N ARG A 354 -38.00 -53.49 44.59
CA ARG A 354 -38.67 -52.66 43.58
C ARG A 354 -39.51 -53.47 42.60
N SER A 355 -39.05 -54.64 42.15
CA SER A 355 -39.82 -55.54 41.28
C SER A 355 -41.03 -56.18 41.98
N GLY A 356 -40.96 -56.33 43.30
CA GLY A 356 -42.08 -56.74 44.16
C GLY A 356 -43.14 -55.66 44.41
N GLY A 357 -43.03 -54.48 43.79
CA GLY A 357 -44.02 -53.40 43.89
C GLY A 357 -43.86 -52.47 45.09
N VAL A 358 -42.79 -52.59 45.87
CA VAL A 358 -42.53 -51.75 47.05
C VAL A 358 -42.20 -50.31 46.62
N GLN A 359 -42.82 -49.33 47.29
CA GLN A 359 -42.56 -47.92 47.01
C GLN A 359 -41.22 -47.45 47.56
N TRP A 360 -40.64 -46.42 46.94
CA TRP A 360 -39.30 -45.94 47.29
C TRP A 360 -39.18 -45.49 48.75
N ASP A 361 -40.21 -44.85 49.30
CA ASP A 361 -40.20 -44.38 50.68
C ASP A 361 -40.11 -45.55 51.68
N GLU A 362 -40.75 -46.67 51.37
CA GLU A 362 -40.68 -47.90 52.18
C GLU A 362 -39.34 -48.61 52.04
N ILE A 363 -38.73 -48.57 50.84
CA ILE A 363 -37.37 -49.09 50.61
C ILE A 363 -36.35 -48.28 51.41
N ILE A 364 -36.48 -46.95 51.43
CA ILE A 364 -35.60 -46.06 52.20
C ILE A 364 -35.73 -46.35 53.70
N ALA A 365 -36.96 -46.46 54.21
CA ALA A 365 -37.22 -46.78 55.62
C ALA A 365 -36.58 -48.12 56.06
N LYS A 366 -36.71 -49.18 55.23
CA LYS A 366 -36.10 -50.49 55.52
C LYS A 366 -34.58 -50.46 55.48
N ILE A 367 -33.99 -49.65 54.60
CA ILE A 367 -32.53 -49.46 54.56
C ILE A 367 -32.05 -48.71 55.80
N ASP A 368 -32.79 -47.70 56.27
CA ASP A 368 -32.46 -46.97 57.49
C ASP A 368 -32.57 -47.85 58.75
N GLU A 369 -33.58 -48.72 58.84
CA GLU A 369 -33.67 -49.76 59.88
C GLU A 369 -32.48 -50.72 59.81
N GLY A 370 -32.13 -51.19 58.60
CA GLY A 370 -30.96 -52.05 58.38
C GLY A 370 -29.64 -51.39 58.77
N ARG A 371 -29.50 -50.08 58.59
CA ARG A 371 -28.33 -49.32 59.08
C ARG A 371 -28.25 -49.31 60.60
N GLN A 372 -29.37 -49.09 61.29
CA GLN A 372 -29.43 -49.08 62.76
C GLN A 372 -29.12 -50.46 63.35
N GLN A 373 -29.48 -51.53 62.64
CA GLN A 373 -29.19 -52.92 63.00
C GLN A 373 -27.75 -53.36 62.65
N GLY A 374 -26.96 -52.51 62.00
CA GLY A 374 -25.56 -52.79 61.69
C GLY A 374 -25.35 -53.69 60.46
N ILE A 375 -26.31 -53.77 59.55
CA ILE A 375 -26.19 -54.58 58.32
C ILE A 375 -25.14 -53.93 57.38
N PRO A 376 -24.06 -54.63 57.01
CA PRO A 376 -22.98 -54.06 56.20
C PRO A 376 -23.43 -53.48 54.85
N SER A 377 -24.32 -54.17 54.14
CA SER A 377 -24.86 -53.72 52.84
C SER A 377 -25.74 -52.46 52.96
N ALA A 378 -26.51 -52.32 54.04
CA ALA A 378 -27.31 -51.12 54.30
C ALA A 378 -26.46 -49.90 54.70
N GLN A 379 -25.35 -50.12 55.43
CA GLN A 379 -24.40 -49.08 55.84
C GLN A 379 -23.64 -48.45 54.66
N LEU A 380 -23.45 -49.20 53.57
CA LEU A 380 -22.79 -48.68 52.37
C LEU A 380 -23.66 -47.69 51.60
N ILE A 381 -24.98 -47.86 51.59
CA ILE A 381 -25.89 -46.96 50.88
C ILE A 381 -25.92 -45.63 51.63
N GLN A 382 -25.52 -44.53 50.99
CA GLN A 382 -25.69 -43.19 51.56
C GLN A 382 -27.04 -42.58 51.18
N ARG A 383 -27.35 -42.62 49.88
CA ARG A 383 -28.50 -41.90 49.32
C ARG A 383 -29.10 -42.67 48.16
N ILE A 384 -30.41 -42.59 48.01
CA ILE A 384 -31.14 -43.09 46.85
C ILE A 384 -31.63 -41.90 46.03
N ILE A 385 -31.57 -42.00 44.71
CA ILE A 385 -32.11 -41.02 43.76
C ILE A 385 -33.26 -41.71 43.00
N PRO A 386 -34.50 -41.67 43.54
CA PRO A 386 -35.65 -42.39 42.98
C PRO A 386 -35.96 -42.01 41.54
N SER A 387 -35.86 -40.72 41.19
CA SER A 387 -36.19 -40.19 39.86
C SER A 387 -35.29 -40.74 38.74
N GLN A 388 -34.08 -41.20 39.08
CA GLN A 388 -33.10 -41.73 38.12
C GLN A 388 -32.91 -43.25 38.25
N GLY A 389 -33.50 -43.88 39.28
CA GLY A 389 -33.27 -45.29 39.58
C GLY A 389 -31.81 -45.57 39.98
N GLN A 390 -31.21 -44.67 40.75
CA GLN A 390 -29.81 -44.77 41.15
C GLN A 390 -29.64 -44.78 42.66
N ILE A 391 -28.60 -45.44 43.15
CA ILE A 391 -28.16 -45.41 44.54
C ILE A 391 -26.72 -44.91 44.61
N ILE A 392 -26.41 -44.14 45.65
CA ILE A 392 -25.06 -43.69 45.96
C ILE A 392 -24.57 -44.50 47.14
N VAL A 393 -23.47 -45.20 46.95
CA VAL A 393 -22.80 -45.99 48.00
C VAL A 393 -21.46 -45.37 48.37
N LYS A 394 -21.08 -45.43 49.65
CA LYS A 394 -19.77 -45.00 50.13
C LYS A 394 -18.80 -46.17 50.10
N LEU A 395 -17.78 -46.13 49.25
CA LEU A 395 -16.74 -47.16 49.16
C LEU A 395 -15.39 -46.50 49.44
N ASN A 396 -14.68 -46.96 50.48
CA ASN A 396 -13.39 -46.40 50.91
C ASN A 396 -13.37 -44.87 51.00
N GLY A 397 -14.45 -44.27 51.53
CA GLY A 397 -14.60 -42.82 51.66
C GLY A 397 -15.02 -42.07 50.40
N THR A 398 -15.19 -42.75 49.26
CA THR A 398 -15.63 -42.17 47.97
C THR A 398 -17.09 -42.51 47.68
N ASP A 399 -17.85 -41.53 47.17
CA ASP A 399 -19.25 -41.72 46.79
C ASP A 399 -19.34 -42.27 45.36
N VAL A 400 -19.87 -43.47 45.22
CA VAL A 400 -20.01 -44.17 43.93
C VAL A 400 -21.50 -44.31 43.59
N THR A 401 -21.88 -43.87 42.40
CA THR A 401 -23.26 -43.96 41.91
C THR A 401 -23.47 -45.26 41.14
N LEU A 402 -24.54 -46.00 41.46
CA LEU A 402 -24.91 -47.26 40.84
C LEU A 402 -26.35 -47.18 40.31
N ASP A 403 -26.58 -47.73 39.13
CA ASP A 403 -27.90 -47.91 38.55
C ASP A 403 -28.47 -49.26 39.00
N ILE A 404 -29.63 -49.24 39.65
CA ILE A 404 -30.25 -50.46 40.19
C ILE A 404 -30.76 -51.41 39.10
N ARG A 405 -30.94 -50.92 37.87
CA ARG A 405 -31.39 -51.72 36.72
C ARG A 405 -30.26 -52.55 36.09
N ARG A 406 -29.05 -52.42 36.63
CA ARG A 406 -27.82 -53.02 36.11
C ARG A 406 -27.16 -53.88 37.18
N SER A 407 -26.46 -54.92 36.76
CA SER A 407 -25.63 -55.71 37.67
C SER A 407 -24.44 -54.88 38.20
N ALA A 408 -23.75 -55.37 39.23
CA ALA A 408 -22.50 -54.76 39.70
C ALA A 408 -21.46 -54.72 38.56
N GLN A 409 -21.40 -55.79 37.75
CA GLN A 409 -20.51 -55.88 36.60
C GLN A 409 -20.85 -54.82 35.54
N ASP A 410 -22.13 -54.68 35.19
CA ASP A 410 -22.56 -53.69 34.19
C ASP A 410 -22.34 -52.24 34.65
N ASN A 411 -22.46 -51.98 35.95
CA ASN A 411 -22.14 -50.67 36.53
C ASN A 411 -20.64 -50.38 36.47
N ALA A 412 -19.79 -51.36 36.81
CA ALA A 412 -18.35 -51.22 36.67
C ALA A 412 -17.94 -51.00 35.21
N SER A 413 -18.45 -51.83 34.29
CA SER A 413 -18.21 -51.71 32.85
C SER A 413 -18.66 -50.36 32.30
N LEU A 414 -19.82 -49.85 32.72
CA LEU A 414 -20.30 -48.52 32.33
C LEU A 414 -19.35 -47.40 32.79
N ALA A 415 -18.83 -47.49 34.02
CA ALA A 415 -17.86 -46.53 34.54
C ALA A 415 -16.56 -46.55 33.73
N TYR A 416 -16.02 -47.74 33.43
CA TYR A 416 -14.84 -47.89 32.57
C TYR A 416 -15.08 -47.38 31.14
N ASP A 417 -16.23 -47.69 30.54
CA ASP A 417 -16.59 -47.22 29.20
C ASP A 417 -16.72 -45.69 29.14
N GLN A 418 -17.31 -45.07 30.17
CA GLN A 418 -17.42 -43.62 30.27
C GLN A 418 -16.05 -42.96 30.51
N ALA A 419 -15.17 -43.60 31.28
CA ALA A 419 -13.78 -43.15 31.45
C ALA A 419 -13.05 -43.18 30.10
N LYS A 420 -13.09 -44.33 29.40
CA LYS A 420 -12.48 -44.51 28.06
C LYS A 420 -13.03 -43.52 27.04
N LYS A 421 -14.34 -43.25 27.05
CA LYS A 421 -14.96 -42.20 26.21
C LYS A 421 -14.44 -40.80 26.55
N SER A 422 -14.21 -40.51 27.83
CA SER A 422 -13.66 -39.21 28.26
C SER A 422 -12.19 -39.07 27.85
N GLU A 423 -11.40 -40.14 27.94
CA GLU A 423 -10.00 -40.20 27.49
C GLU A 423 -9.87 -40.04 25.96
N SER A 424 -10.72 -40.72 25.20
CA SER A 424 -10.77 -40.56 23.74
C SER A 424 -11.11 -39.11 23.34
N LYS A 425 -11.99 -38.44 24.09
CA LYS A 425 -12.25 -37.00 23.88
C LYS A 425 -11.05 -36.12 24.20
N VAL A 426 -10.27 -36.46 25.24
CA VAL A 426 -9.00 -35.77 25.55
C VAL A 426 -8.00 -35.92 24.41
N GLU A 427 -7.85 -37.12 23.86
CA GLU A 427 -6.96 -37.37 22.71
C GLU A 427 -7.39 -36.55 21.48
N GLY A 428 -8.70 -36.54 21.20
CA GLY A 428 -9.27 -35.70 20.13
C GLY A 428 -9.00 -34.21 20.33
N ALA A 429 -9.16 -33.69 21.55
CA ALA A 429 -8.87 -32.31 21.89
C ALA A 429 -7.37 -31.98 21.76
N LYS A 430 -6.47 -32.84 22.26
CA LYS A 430 -5.02 -32.68 22.11
C LYS A 430 -4.61 -32.57 20.63
N LYS A 431 -5.21 -33.39 19.76
CA LYS A 431 -4.96 -33.33 18.31
C LYS A 431 -5.41 -32.00 17.68
N GLN A 432 -6.51 -31.42 18.16
CA GLN A 432 -6.99 -30.11 17.70
C GLN A 432 -6.11 -28.96 18.20
N ILE A 433 -5.62 -29.06 19.44
CA ILE A 433 -4.62 -28.12 19.97
C ILE A 433 -3.36 -28.16 19.11
N GLY A 434 -2.81 -29.34 18.79
CA GLY A 434 -1.64 -29.45 17.92
C GLY A 434 -1.83 -28.76 16.56
N LYS A 435 -2.98 -28.95 15.90
CA LYS A 435 -3.31 -28.24 14.65
C LYS A 435 -3.45 -26.73 14.82
N THR A 436 -3.87 -26.27 15.99
CA THR A 436 -4.02 -24.83 16.28
C THR A 436 -2.68 -24.21 16.62
N GLN A 437 -1.80 -24.95 17.32
CA GLN A 437 -0.43 -24.56 17.60
C GLN A 437 0.38 -24.43 16.30
N GLU A 438 0.31 -25.41 15.39
CA GLU A 438 0.96 -25.31 14.07
C GLU A 438 0.51 -24.06 13.27
N LYS A 439 -0.74 -23.60 13.47
CA LYS A 439 -1.21 -22.36 12.85
C LYS A 439 -0.65 -21.14 13.56
N LEU A 440 -0.57 -21.15 14.88
CA LEU A 440 0.01 -20.08 15.68
C LEU A 440 1.50 -19.93 15.33
N ASP A 441 2.26 -21.02 15.29
CA ASP A 441 3.67 -21.03 14.93
C ASP A 441 3.89 -20.45 13.51
N LYS A 442 3.01 -20.75 12.54
CA LYS A 442 3.07 -20.15 11.20
C LYS A 442 2.80 -18.65 11.20
N VAL A 443 1.95 -18.16 12.10
CA VAL A 443 1.69 -16.72 12.25
C VAL A 443 2.87 -16.05 12.97
N ASP A 444 3.45 -16.70 13.97
CA ASP A 444 4.61 -16.21 14.71
C ASP A 444 5.87 -16.15 13.83
N VAL A 445 6.11 -17.17 13.00
CA VAL A 445 7.20 -17.14 12.00
C VAL A 445 7.02 -15.97 11.03
N LYS A 446 5.80 -15.69 10.58
CA LYS A 446 5.53 -14.53 9.71
C LYS A 446 5.69 -13.19 10.43
N ALA A 447 5.44 -13.14 11.74
CA ALA A 447 5.64 -11.94 12.54
C ALA A 447 7.11 -11.74 12.94
N ALA A 448 7.89 -12.83 13.02
CA ALA A 448 9.30 -12.85 13.38
C ALA A 448 10.26 -12.91 12.18
N GLU A 449 9.74 -13.05 10.95
CA GLU A 449 10.53 -12.89 9.73
C GLU A 449 11.22 -11.52 9.80
N PRO A 450 12.56 -11.47 9.76
CA PRO A 450 13.27 -10.22 9.90
C PRO A 450 12.77 -9.26 8.82
N GLU A 451 12.39 -8.06 9.25
CA GLU A 451 12.03 -7.00 8.34
C GLU A 451 13.23 -6.74 7.45
N VAL A 452 13.20 -7.29 6.24
CA VAL A 452 14.14 -6.90 5.19
C VAL A 452 13.92 -5.40 5.04
N LYS A 453 14.91 -4.58 5.45
CA LYS A 453 14.90 -3.12 5.27
C LYS A 453 14.40 -2.84 3.86
N ARG A 454 13.17 -2.36 3.77
CA ARG A 454 12.54 -2.11 2.47
C ARG A 454 13.19 -0.85 1.96
N VAL A 455 14.10 -0.98 1.01
CA VAL A 455 14.69 0.19 0.35
C VAL A 455 13.55 0.95 -0.33
N PRO A 456 13.37 2.26 -0.08
CA PRO A 456 12.39 3.07 -0.77
C PRO A 456 12.56 2.96 -2.28
N VAL A 457 11.51 2.60 -3.01
CA VAL A 457 11.58 2.42 -4.47
C VAL A 457 11.06 3.68 -5.15
N LYS A 458 11.92 4.40 -5.87
CA LYS A 458 11.50 5.52 -6.73
C LYS A 458 10.72 4.99 -7.95
N THR A 459 9.60 5.64 -8.25
CA THR A 459 8.73 5.30 -9.37
C THR A 459 9.21 6.03 -10.61
N ARG A 460 9.76 5.29 -11.58
CA ARG A 460 10.21 5.88 -12.85
C ARG A 460 9.07 6.57 -13.60
N LYS A 461 9.33 7.78 -14.11
CA LYS A 461 8.48 8.46 -15.09
C LYS A 461 8.47 7.65 -16.39
N LYS A 462 7.31 7.07 -16.71
CA LYS A 462 7.14 6.28 -17.94
C LYS A 462 7.10 7.19 -19.15
N ARG A 463 7.86 6.82 -20.20
CA ARG A 463 7.84 7.54 -21.48
C ARG A 463 6.47 7.38 -22.13
N TRP A 464 6.07 8.35 -22.95
CA TRP A 464 4.70 8.42 -23.51
C TRP A 464 4.28 7.16 -24.29
N TYR A 465 5.24 6.48 -24.92
CA TYR A 465 5.01 5.28 -25.73
C TYR A 465 4.83 4.02 -24.89
N GLU A 466 5.23 4.02 -23.61
CA GLU A 466 5.12 2.86 -22.71
C GLU A 466 3.68 2.58 -22.25
N LYS A 467 2.73 3.44 -22.63
CA LYS A 467 1.30 3.12 -22.56
C LYS A 467 0.89 2.08 -23.61
N PHE A 468 1.67 1.93 -24.69
CA PHE A 468 1.52 0.92 -25.73
C PHE A 468 2.47 -0.25 -25.49
N ARG A 469 2.31 -1.31 -26.27
CA ARG A 469 3.38 -2.30 -26.49
C ARG A 469 4.42 -1.64 -27.38
N TRP A 470 5.70 -1.86 -27.12
CA TRP A 470 6.73 -1.22 -27.92
C TRP A 470 8.02 -2.03 -27.90
N PHE A 471 8.81 -1.85 -28.95
CA PHE A 471 10.22 -2.22 -29.01
C PHE A 471 10.93 -1.33 -30.03
N ILE A 472 12.25 -1.29 -29.99
CA ILE A 472 13.09 -0.71 -31.05
C ILE A 472 13.59 -1.85 -31.92
N SER A 473 13.37 -1.78 -33.24
CA SER A 473 13.84 -2.78 -34.20
C SER A 473 15.37 -2.84 -34.23
N SER A 474 15.93 -3.91 -34.81
CA SER A 474 17.38 -4.03 -34.97
C SER A 474 17.99 -2.92 -35.84
N GLU A 475 17.17 -2.25 -36.67
CA GLU A 475 17.57 -1.11 -37.52
C GLU A 475 17.26 0.25 -36.85
N GLY A 476 16.87 0.27 -35.57
CA GLY A 476 16.66 1.50 -34.79
C GLY A 476 15.27 2.13 -34.90
N PHE A 477 14.31 1.49 -35.58
CA PHE A 477 12.96 2.03 -35.72
C PHE A 477 12.09 1.71 -34.50
N MET A 478 11.32 2.69 -34.05
CA MET A 478 10.35 2.48 -32.98
C MET A 478 9.10 1.78 -33.51
N VAL A 479 8.79 0.62 -32.95
CA VAL A 479 7.58 -0.15 -33.29
C VAL A 479 6.63 -0.12 -32.10
N LEU A 480 5.38 0.24 -32.34
CA LEU A 480 4.33 0.40 -31.34
C LEU A 480 3.17 -0.55 -31.63
N GLY A 481 2.55 -1.13 -30.60
CA GLY A 481 1.35 -1.96 -30.72
C GLY A 481 0.32 -1.59 -29.66
N GLY A 482 -0.96 -1.48 -30.03
CA GLY A 482 -2.00 -1.26 -29.01
C GLY A 482 -2.14 -2.46 -28.06
N ARG A 483 -2.60 -2.18 -26.83
CA ARG A 483 -2.79 -3.20 -25.77
C ARG A 483 -4.22 -3.73 -25.70
N ASP A 484 -5.17 -2.92 -26.17
CA ASP A 484 -6.60 -3.13 -26.17
C ASP A 484 -7.24 -2.31 -27.30
N VAL A 485 -8.56 -2.41 -27.46
CA VAL A 485 -9.31 -1.70 -28.51
C VAL A 485 -9.13 -0.18 -28.42
N LYS A 486 -9.15 0.39 -27.20
CA LYS A 486 -9.06 1.85 -27.00
C LYS A 486 -7.66 2.38 -27.35
N SER A 487 -6.62 1.66 -26.95
CA SER A 487 -5.23 2.01 -27.25
C SER A 487 -4.88 1.76 -28.73
N ASN A 488 -5.45 0.73 -29.38
CA ASN A 488 -5.38 0.55 -30.83
C ASN A 488 -5.92 1.78 -31.57
N GLU A 489 -7.16 2.21 -31.25
CA GLU A 489 -7.75 3.39 -31.87
C GLU A 489 -6.96 4.66 -31.59
N SER A 490 -6.50 4.86 -30.34
CA SER A 490 -5.68 6.02 -29.99
C SER A 490 -4.32 6.01 -30.71
N LEU A 491 -3.69 4.86 -30.87
CA LEU A 491 -2.41 4.72 -31.55
C LEU A 491 -2.58 5.09 -33.03
N ALA A 492 -3.55 4.47 -33.70
CA ALA A 492 -3.73 4.69 -35.13
C ALA A 492 -4.31 6.07 -35.49
N LYS A 493 -5.23 6.63 -34.69
CA LYS A 493 -5.82 7.95 -34.98
C LYS A 493 -4.97 9.13 -34.53
N ARG A 494 -4.19 9.00 -33.45
CA ARG A 494 -3.49 10.15 -32.83
C ARG A 494 -1.97 10.11 -32.96
N GLN A 495 -1.37 8.96 -33.27
CA GLN A 495 0.10 8.81 -33.25
C GLN A 495 0.67 8.34 -34.59
N MET A 496 -0.16 7.79 -35.49
CA MET A 496 0.23 7.45 -36.85
C MET A 496 0.42 8.72 -37.68
N GLY A 497 1.63 8.93 -38.19
CA GLY A 497 1.96 9.95 -39.17
C GLY A 497 1.75 9.44 -40.60
N ALA A 498 1.88 10.32 -41.58
CA ALA A 498 1.68 9.98 -42.99
C ALA A 498 2.75 9.01 -43.55
N ASN A 499 3.96 9.05 -43.00
CA ASN A 499 5.11 8.25 -43.46
C ASN A 499 5.27 6.92 -42.71
N ASP A 500 4.50 6.71 -41.64
CA ASP A 500 4.60 5.48 -40.83
C ASP A 500 4.14 4.25 -41.62
N VAL A 501 4.36 3.05 -41.06
CA VAL A 501 3.84 1.81 -41.66
C VAL A 501 2.86 1.15 -40.70
N PHE A 502 1.68 0.76 -41.20
CA PHE A 502 0.66 0.05 -40.43
C PHE A 502 0.72 -1.46 -40.68
N LEU A 503 0.76 -2.26 -39.63
CA LEU A 503 0.80 -3.70 -39.65
C LEU A 503 -0.30 -4.32 -38.80
N HIS A 504 -0.78 -5.48 -39.24
CA HIS A 504 -1.73 -6.31 -38.50
C HIS A 504 -1.54 -7.78 -38.83
N ALA A 505 -1.76 -8.67 -37.87
CA ALA A 505 -1.75 -10.11 -38.15
C ALA A 505 -2.99 -10.51 -38.98
N ALA A 506 -2.91 -11.56 -39.79
CA ALA A 506 -4.06 -12.12 -40.49
C ALA A 506 -5.01 -12.91 -39.56
N LEU A 507 -4.93 -12.68 -38.24
CA LEU A 507 -5.65 -13.36 -37.17
C LEU A 507 -6.40 -12.34 -36.32
N HIS A 508 -7.47 -12.79 -35.67
CA HIS A 508 -8.21 -11.96 -34.73
C HIS A 508 -7.40 -11.65 -33.47
N GLY A 509 -7.72 -10.52 -32.83
CA GLY A 509 -7.10 -10.11 -31.57
C GLY A 509 -5.66 -9.62 -31.69
N ALA A 510 -5.16 -9.40 -32.91
CA ALA A 510 -3.86 -8.78 -33.11
C ALA A 510 -3.89 -7.28 -32.76
N PRO A 511 -2.78 -6.73 -32.26
CA PRO A 511 -2.66 -5.30 -32.07
C PRO A 511 -2.62 -4.57 -33.42
N TYR A 512 -3.04 -3.31 -33.43
CA TYR A 512 -2.61 -2.38 -34.47
C TYR A 512 -1.15 -2.08 -34.21
N THR A 513 -0.28 -2.52 -35.10
CA THR A 513 1.16 -2.34 -34.99
C THR A 513 1.59 -1.23 -35.95
N ILE A 514 2.38 -0.27 -35.47
CA ILE A 514 2.83 0.89 -36.26
C ILE A 514 4.34 1.01 -36.12
N ILE A 515 5.03 1.07 -37.26
CA ILE A 515 6.44 1.45 -37.31
C ILE A 515 6.49 2.97 -37.48
N LYS A 516 7.18 3.65 -36.57
CA LYS A 516 7.42 5.10 -36.64
C LYS A 516 8.57 5.36 -37.61
N VAL A 517 8.30 6.11 -38.67
CA VAL A 517 9.25 6.38 -39.75
C VAL A 517 9.58 7.88 -39.78
N PRO A 518 10.71 8.32 -39.18
CA PRO A 518 11.07 9.73 -39.15
C PRO A 518 11.56 10.22 -40.52
N ASP A 519 12.43 9.44 -41.17
CA ASP A 519 13.13 9.85 -42.39
C ASP A 519 13.00 8.77 -43.49
N GLU A 520 13.87 7.75 -43.46
CA GLU A 520 13.94 6.70 -44.48
C GLU A 520 13.01 5.52 -44.18
N PRO A 521 12.46 4.85 -45.22
CA PRO A 521 11.57 3.71 -45.03
C PRO A 521 12.30 2.54 -44.32
N PRO A 522 11.58 1.75 -43.52
CA PRO A 522 12.18 0.62 -42.81
C PRO A 522 12.66 -0.46 -43.76
N GLY A 523 13.76 -1.13 -43.40
CA GLY A 523 14.25 -2.29 -44.12
C GLY A 523 13.35 -3.52 -43.95
N GLN A 524 13.66 -4.57 -44.71
CA GLN A 524 12.93 -5.83 -44.65
C GLN A 524 12.98 -6.45 -43.24
N GLN A 525 14.10 -6.28 -42.53
CA GLN A 525 14.28 -6.79 -41.18
C GLN A 525 13.30 -6.14 -40.20
N THR A 526 13.18 -4.81 -40.19
CA THR A 526 12.19 -4.11 -39.34
C THR A 526 10.75 -4.52 -39.66
N LEU A 527 10.41 -4.72 -40.94
CA LEU A 527 9.09 -5.19 -41.34
C LEU A 527 8.79 -6.60 -40.82
N GLU A 528 9.75 -7.52 -40.91
CA GLU A 528 9.63 -8.89 -40.39
C GLU A 528 9.53 -8.90 -38.86
N GLU A 529 10.32 -8.10 -38.17
CA GLU A 529 10.26 -7.92 -36.72
C GLU A 529 8.90 -7.38 -36.27
N ALA A 530 8.39 -6.33 -36.92
CA ALA A 530 7.07 -5.78 -36.61
C ALA A 530 5.94 -6.78 -36.94
N ALA A 531 6.08 -7.58 -37.99
CA ALA A 531 5.15 -8.64 -38.36
C ALA A 531 5.12 -9.76 -37.32
N GLN A 532 6.30 -10.25 -36.91
CA GLN A 532 6.45 -11.21 -35.81
C GLN A 532 5.80 -10.68 -34.53
N PHE A 533 6.08 -9.43 -34.17
CA PHE A 533 5.47 -8.80 -33.01
C PHE A 533 3.93 -8.78 -33.09
N ALA A 534 3.36 -8.37 -34.22
CA ALA A 534 1.91 -8.36 -34.43
C ALA A 534 1.29 -9.76 -34.29
N VAL A 535 1.96 -10.78 -34.83
CA VAL A 535 1.52 -12.19 -34.75
C VAL A 535 1.63 -12.72 -33.32
N THR A 536 2.76 -12.51 -32.65
CA THR A 536 3.02 -12.95 -31.27
C THR A 536 2.04 -12.35 -30.25
N PHE A 537 1.62 -11.10 -30.43
CA PHE A 537 0.63 -10.46 -29.57
C PHE A 537 -0.83 -10.68 -29.99
N SER A 538 -1.09 -11.55 -30.97
CA SER A 538 -2.44 -11.93 -31.42
C SER A 538 -2.97 -13.17 -30.71
N ARG A 539 -4.15 -13.67 -31.14
CA ARG A 539 -4.67 -14.98 -30.68
C ARG A 539 -3.75 -16.14 -31.01
N ALA A 540 -2.79 -16.01 -31.94
CA ALA A 540 -1.82 -17.06 -32.25
C ALA A 540 -1.12 -17.60 -30.99
N TRP A 541 -0.82 -16.72 -30.03
CA TRP A 541 -0.20 -17.11 -28.77
C TRP A 541 -1.13 -17.92 -27.87
N GLN A 542 -2.40 -17.49 -27.74
CA GLN A 542 -3.39 -18.17 -26.91
C GLN A 542 -3.78 -19.53 -27.48
N ASP A 543 -3.84 -19.62 -28.81
CA ASP A 543 -4.18 -20.82 -29.55
C ASP A 543 -2.98 -21.79 -29.66
N GLY A 544 -1.80 -21.40 -29.17
CA GLY A 544 -0.59 -22.23 -29.17
C GLY A 544 -0.02 -22.49 -30.57
N LEU A 545 -0.27 -21.59 -31.52
CA LEU A 545 0.26 -21.70 -32.88
C LEU A 545 1.78 -21.48 -32.87
N SER A 546 2.50 -22.17 -33.77
CA SER A 546 3.95 -22.00 -33.94
C SER A 546 4.33 -20.86 -34.88
N SER A 547 3.43 -20.51 -35.81
CA SER A 547 3.63 -19.42 -36.77
C SER A 547 2.30 -18.79 -37.17
N GLY A 548 2.37 -17.57 -37.70
CA GLY A 548 1.22 -16.86 -38.25
C GLY A 548 1.62 -15.91 -39.38
N ASP A 549 0.63 -15.41 -40.10
CA ASP A 549 0.85 -14.45 -41.18
C ASP A 549 0.50 -13.04 -40.71
N ALA A 550 1.22 -12.05 -41.21
CA ALA A 550 0.89 -10.64 -41.06
C ALA A 550 0.83 -9.95 -42.42
N TYR A 551 0.31 -8.74 -42.43
CA TYR A 551 0.42 -7.86 -43.58
C TYR A 551 0.68 -6.44 -43.13
N TRP A 552 1.25 -5.65 -44.03
CA TRP A 552 1.47 -4.23 -43.85
C TRP A 552 0.85 -3.42 -45.00
N VAL A 553 0.48 -2.18 -44.70
CA VAL A 553 -0.07 -1.18 -45.64
C VAL A 553 0.42 0.22 -45.25
N ASN A 554 0.31 1.16 -46.17
CA ASN A 554 0.57 2.57 -45.89
C ASN A 554 -0.60 3.20 -45.10
N PRO A 555 -0.38 4.29 -44.33
CA PRO A 555 -1.41 4.95 -43.52
C PRO A 555 -2.62 5.43 -44.33
N GLU A 556 -2.39 5.89 -45.57
CA GLU A 556 -3.44 6.32 -46.51
C GLU A 556 -4.43 5.21 -46.90
N GLN A 557 -4.03 3.95 -46.73
CA GLN A 557 -4.87 2.78 -47.01
C GLN A 557 -5.77 2.41 -45.84
N VAL A 558 -5.61 3.07 -44.68
CA VAL A 558 -6.29 2.73 -43.42
C VAL A 558 -7.42 3.72 -43.16
N SER A 559 -8.66 3.22 -43.09
CA SER A 559 -9.85 4.03 -42.80
C SER A 559 -10.60 3.50 -41.58
N PHE A 560 -10.96 4.42 -40.69
CA PHE A 560 -11.78 4.17 -39.51
C PHE A 560 -13.27 4.49 -39.72
N SER A 561 -13.64 4.86 -40.95
CA SER A 561 -15.02 5.15 -41.34
C SER A 561 -15.58 3.98 -42.16
N PRO A 562 -16.83 3.53 -41.89
CA PRO A 562 -17.48 2.55 -42.74
C PRO A 562 -17.71 3.11 -44.16
N PRO A 563 -17.78 2.24 -45.19
CA PRO A 563 -18.34 2.61 -46.47
C PRO A 563 -19.81 3.06 -46.31
N SER A 564 -20.29 3.90 -47.23
CA SER A 564 -21.66 4.42 -47.21
C SER A 564 -22.69 3.28 -47.11
N GLY A 565 -23.45 3.26 -46.00
CA GLY A 565 -24.53 2.29 -45.76
C GLY A 565 -24.15 1.05 -44.93
N GLU A 566 -22.89 0.90 -44.51
CA GLU A 566 -22.44 -0.23 -43.69
C GLU A 566 -22.13 0.17 -42.24
N TYR A 567 -22.09 -0.81 -41.34
CA TYR A 567 -21.70 -0.63 -39.94
C TYR A 567 -20.30 -1.21 -39.72
N LEU A 568 -19.38 -0.40 -39.17
CA LEU A 568 -18.06 -0.85 -38.76
C LEU A 568 -18.06 -1.09 -37.24
N PRO A 569 -17.82 -2.33 -36.76
CA PRO A 569 -17.72 -2.60 -35.33
C PRO A 569 -16.60 -1.80 -34.66
N THR A 570 -16.77 -1.47 -33.39
CA THR A 570 -15.74 -0.79 -32.58
C THR A 570 -14.43 -1.58 -32.60
N GLY A 571 -13.32 -0.94 -32.96
CA GLY A 571 -12.01 -1.59 -33.12
C GLY A 571 -11.78 -2.33 -34.46
N ALA A 572 -12.71 -2.26 -35.41
CA ALA A 572 -12.46 -2.69 -36.79
C ALA A 572 -11.94 -1.53 -37.64
N VAL A 573 -11.19 -1.86 -38.69
CA VAL A 573 -10.60 -0.89 -39.62
C VAL A 573 -10.80 -1.38 -41.04
N MET A 574 -11.13 -0.45 -41.95
CA MET A 574 -11.22 -0.73 -43.38
C MET A 574 -9.87 -0.49 -44.02
N LEU A 575 -9.43 -1.45 -44.83
CA LEU A 575 -8.17 -1.40 -45.55
C LEU A 575 -8.44 -1.37 -47.04
N TYR A 576 -7.90 -0.38 -47.73
CA TYR A 576 -8.05 -0.18 -49.17
C TYR A 576 -6.75 -0.52 -49.92
N GLY A 577 -6.87 -0.96 -51.17
CA GLY A 577 -5.70 -1.31 -51.99
C GLY A 577 -5.05 -2.64 -51.62
N THR A 578 -3.79 -2.80 -52.04
CA THR A 578 -3.04 -4.06 -51.93
C THR A 578 -2.41 -4.20 -50.54
N LYS A 579 -2.53 -5.40 -49.96
CA LYS A 579 -1.87 -5.77 -48.69
C LYS A 579 -0.55 -6.47 -48.98
N ASN A 580 0.52 -6.05 -48.33
CA ASN A 580 1.83 -6.68 -48.45
C ASN A 580 1.97 -7.75 -47.37
N TYR A 581 1.88 -9.03 -47.75
CA TYR A 581 1.88 -10.14 -46.79
C TYR A 581 3.30 -10.59 -46.43
N ILE A 582 3.51 -10.80 -45.12
CA ILE A 582 4.69 -11.43 -44.55
C ILE A 582 4.21 -12.75 -43.91
N ARG A 583 4.70 -13.87 -44.43
CA ARG A 583 4.17 -15.20 -44.14
C ARG A 583 5.04 -15.96 -43.15
N ARG A 584 4.43 -16.86 -42.37
CA ARG A 584 5.11 -17.81 -41.47
C ARG A 584 6.02 -17.13 -40.43
N MET A 585 5.58 -16.03 -39.86
CA MET A 585 6.27 -15.39 -38.75
C MET A 585 6.16 -16.25 -37.49
N PRO A 586 7.28 -16.52 -36.80
CA PRO A 586 7.29 -17.39 -35.62
C PRO A 586 6.52 -16.74 -34.47
N VAL A 587 5.77 -17.55 -33.72
CA VAL A 587 5.07 -17.09 -32.51
C VAL A 587 5.99 -17.31 -31.31
N GLU A 588 6.93 -16.38 -31.16
CA GLU A 588 7.88 -16.36 -30.05
C GLU A 588 8.25 -14.92 -29.70
N LEU A 589 8.79 -14.74 -28.49
CA LEU A 589 9.08 -13.44 -27.91
C LEU A 589 10.36 -13.51 -27.08
N ALA A 590 11.23 -12.51 -27.18
CA ALA A 590 12.27 -12.27 -26.19
C ALA A 590 11.77 -11.26 -25.16
N VAL A 591 12.04 -11.51 -23.88
CA VAL A 591 11.77 -10.61 -22.76
C VAL A 591 13.10 -10.26 -22.12
N GLY A 592 13.47 -8.98 -22.15
CA GLY A 592 14.73 -8.48 -21.61
C GLY A 592 14.55 -7.32 -20.65
N ILE A 593 15.66 -6.84 -20.11
CA ILE A 593 15.70 -5.65 -19.26
C ILE A 593 16.79 -4.68 -19.72
N ILE A 594 16.45 -3.40 -19.74
CA ILE A 594 17.43 -2.30 -19.89
C ILE A 594 17.73 -1.78 -18.49
N LEU A 595 19.02 -1.73 -18.13
CA LEU A 595 19.48 -1.17 -16.86
C LEU A 595 19.76 0.32 -17.04
N GLU A 596 19.06 1.15 -16.27
CA GLU A 596 19.35 2.58 -16.08
C GLU A 596 19.95 2.78 -14.67
N GLU A 597 20.37 4.01 -14.32
CA GLU A 597 21.07 4.28 -13.05
C GLU A 597 20.27 3.81 -11.82
N GLU A 598 18.97 4.12 -11.78
CA GLU A 598 18.09 3.81 -10.65
C GLU A 598 17.02 2.73 -10.95
N HIS A 599 16.89 2.25 -12.19
CA HIS A 599 15.76 1.39 -12.59
C HIS A 599 16.16 0.28 -13.57
N ALA A 600 15.42 -0.83 -13.52
CA ALA A 600 15.43 -1.86 -14.57
C ALA A 600 14.12 -1.80 -15.36
N ILE A 601 14.20 -1.59 -16.68
CA ILE A 601 13.04 -1.44 -17.55
C ILE A 601 12.79 -2.75 -18.30
N PRO A 602 11.65 -3.44 -18.07
CA PRO A 602 11.32 -4.62 -18.87
C PRO A 602 10.95 -4.22 -20.29
N ILE A 603 11.53 -4.92 -21.26
CA ILE A 603 11.24 -4.77 -22.69
C ILE A 603 10.87 -6.14 -23.28
N SER A 604 10.13 -6.13 -24.39
CA SER A 604 9.90 -7.35 -25.15
C SER A 604 9.71 -7.09 -26.63
N GLY A 605 10.07 -8.07 -27.44
CA GLY A 605 9.96 -7.99 -28.88
C GLY A 605 10.50 -9.25 -29.56
N PRO A 606 10.61 -9.23 -30.89
CA PRO A 606 11.37 -10.23 -31.63
C PRO A 606 12.77 -10.40 -31.06
N LEU A 607 13.30 -11.63 -31.10
CA LEU A 607 14.62 -11.93 -30.55
C LEU A 607 15.72 -11.05 -31.17
N SER A 608 15.72 -10.92 -32.50
CA SER A 608 16.68 -10.11 -33.25
C SER A 608 16.68 -8.63 -32.86
N ALA A 609 15.55 -8.11 -32.39
CA ALA A 609 15.43 -6.72 -31.96
C ALA A 609 15.88 -6.52 -30.50
N VAL A 610 15.47 -7.42 -29.60
CA VAL A 610 15.78 -7.31 -28.16
C VAL A 610 17.26 -7.47 -27.89
N THR A 611 17.95 -8.36 -28.61
CA THR A 611 19.40 -8.60 -28.42
C THR A 611 20.26 -7.40 -28.82
N THR A 612 19.74 -6.45 -29.61
CA THR A 612 20.45 -5.19 -29.91
C THR A 612 20.37 -4.18 -28.78
N GLN A 613 19.38 -4.32 -27.89
CA GLN A 613 19.11 -3.39 -26.80
C GLN A 613 19.66 -3.87 -25.45
N THR A 614 19.76 -5.19 -25.25
CA THR A 614 20.24 -5.77 -24.00
C THR A 614 20.78 -7.18 -24.17
N GLU A 615 21.82 -7.51 -23.42
CA GLU A 615 22.32 -8.88 -23.26
C GLU A 615 21.53 -9.68 -22.20
N PHE A 616 20.75 -8.99 -21.35
CA PHE A 616 19.97 -9.59 -20.27
C PHE A 616 18.55 -9.92 -20.74
N TYR A 617 18.37 -11.10 -21.35
CA TYR A 617 17.07 -11.51 -21.88
C TYR A 617 16.78 -13.00 -21.71
N VAL A 618 15.50 -13.33 -21.87
CA VAL A 618 14.96 -14.69 -21.83
C VAL A 618 14.01 -14.89 -23.02
N SER A 619 14.16 -16.00 -23.73
CA SER A 619 13.24 -16.38 -24.81
C SER A 619 12.00 -17.07 -24.26
N VAL A 620 10.83 -16.72 -24.80
CA VAL A 620 9.52 -17.18 -24.34
C VAL A 620 8.67 -17.61 -25.52
N LYS A 621 7.98 -18.75 -25.37
CA LYS A 621 7.05 -19.32 -26.36
C LYS A 621 5.68 -19.59 -25.73
N PRO A 622 4.63 -19.82 -26.55
CA PRO A 622 3.35 -20.32 -26.05
C PRO A 622 3.50 -21.59 -25.22
N GLY A 623 2.72 -21.72 -24.16
CA GLY A 623 2.80 -22.84 -23.21
C GLY A 623 1.79 -22.76 -22.08
N ASP A 624 1.83 -23.77 -21.20
CA ASP A 624 0.80 -23.96 -20.16
C ASP A 624 1.06 -23.21 -18.85
N VAL A 625 2.25 -22.62 -18.68
CA VAL A 625 2.57 -21.88 -17.44
C VAL A 625 1.75 -20.60 -17.42
N LYS A 626 0.92 -20.45 -16.39
CA LYS A 626 0.09 -19.26 -16.21
C LYS A 626 0.96 -18.01 -16.15
N LYS A 627 0.51 -16.94 -16.81
CA LYS A 627 1.22 -15.66 -16.95
C LYS A 627 1.87 -15.14 -15.66
N GLY A 628 1.15 -15.16 -14.55
CA GLY A 628 1.69 -14.67 -13.26
C GLY A 628 2.82 -15.53 -12.69
N GLN A 629 2.82 -16.85 -12.96
CA GLN A 629 3.92 -17.74 -12.59
C GLN A 629 5.11 -17.55 -13.56
N LEU A 630 4.83 -17.45 -14.86
CA LEU A 630 5.84 -17.20 -15.89
C LEU A 630 6.63 -15.91 -15.61
N VAL A 631 5.96 -14.84 -15.17
CA VAL A 631 6.62 -13.59 -14.74
C VAL A 631 7.64 -13.83 -13.63
N LYS A 632 7.32 -14.66 -12.63
CA LYS A 632 8.24 -14.97 -11.52
C LYS A 632 9.45 -15.74 -12.04
N GLU A 633 9.22 -16.73 -12.91
CA GLU A 633 10.29 -17.52 -13.51
C GLU A 633 11.23 -16.66 -14.38
N ILE A 634 10.67 -15.75 -15.18
CA ILE A 634 11.45 -14.79 -15.99
C ILE A 634 12.29 -13.88 -15.07
N ILE A 635 11.69 -13.29 -14.04
CA ILE A 635 12.42 -12.41 -13.10
C ILE A 635 13.57 -13.16 -12.43
N ILE A 636 13.35 -14.40 -11.98
CA ILE A 636 14.41 -15.22 -11.36
C ILE A 636 15.55 -15.44 -12.34
N ARG A 637 15.24 -15.75 -13.60
CA ARG A 637 16.26 -16.01 -14.63
C ARG A 637 17.03 -14.74 -14.98
N LEU A 638 16.34 -13.60 -15.13
CA LEU A 638 16.98 -12.29 -15.37
C LEU A 638 17.89 -11.85 -14.23
N LYS A 639 17.52 -12.12 -12.96
CA LYS A 639 18.39 -11.85 -11.81
C LYS A 639 19.71 -12.61 -11.87
N GLY A 640 19.70 -13.83 -12.42
CA GLY A 640 20.92 -14.62 -12.62
C GLY A 640 21.75 -14.18 -13.82
N LEU A 641 21.26 -13.28 -14.67
CA LEU A 641 21.98 -12.76 -15.84
C LEU A 641 22.64 -11.41 -15.57
N VAL A 642 22.11 -10.60 -14.65
CA VAL A 642 22.66 -9.28 -14.33
C VAL A 642 23.82 -9.34 -13.32
N PRO A 643 24.70 -8.33 -13.29
CA PRO A 643 25.69 -8.16 -12.23
C PRO A 643 25.07 -8.09 -10.82
N ASP A 644 25.80 -8.55 -9.80
CA ASP A 644 25.31 -8.67 -8.41
C ASP A 644 24.82 -7.33 -7.83
N ASP A 645 25.49 -6.22 -8.15
CA ASP A 645 25.13 -4.86 -7.73
C ASP A 645 23.82 -4.36 -8.35
N LYS A 646 23.35 -5.00 -9.45
CA LYS A 646 22.13 -4.64 -10.18
C LYS A 646 20.96 -5.59 -9.90
N VAL A 647 21.15 -6.68 -9.15
CA VAL A 647 20.09 -7.65 -8.79
C VAL A 647 18.92 -6.99 -8.05
N THR A 648 19.21 -5.97 -7.23
CA THR A 648 18.18 -5.21 -6.50
C THR A 648 17.25 -4.46 -7.45
N LEU A 649 17.77 -3.86 -8.52
CA LEU A 649 16.97 -3.14 -9.51
C LEU A 649 15.97 -4.08 -10.21
N VAL A 650 16.41 -5.28 -10.58
CA VAL A 650 15.55 -6.32 -11.19
C VAL A 650 14.48 -6.79 -10.20
N SER A 651 14.83 -6.87 -8.91
CA SER A 651 13.90 -7.24 -7.84
C SER A 651 12.79 -6.19 -7.61
N GLN A 652 13.08 -4.93 -7.92
CA GLN A 652 12.16 -3.81 -7.76
C GLN A 652 11.20 -3.64 -8.94
N ILE A 653 11.38 -4.37 -10.05
CA ILE A 653 10.47 -4.30 -11.20
C ILE A 653 9.05 -4.69 -10.76
N PRO A 654 8.04 -3.80 -10.89
CA PRO A 654 6.67 -4.13 -10.56
C PRO A 654 6.18 -5.31 -11.41
N GLN A 655 5.55 -6.31 -10.78
CA GLN A 655 5.00 -7.47 -11.50
C GLN A 655 4.04 -7.07 -12.63
N GLU A 656 3.30 -5.96 -12.46
CA GLU A 656 2.42 -5.42 -13.49
C GLU A 656 3.19 -5.01 -14.76
N ASP A 657 4.36 -4.40 -14.60
CA ASP A 657 5.18 -3.97 -15.73
C ASP A 657 5.78 -5.17 -16.48
N MET A 658 6.21 -6.19 -15.75
CA MET A 658 6.62 -7.46 -16.37
C MET A 658 5.45 -8.20 -17.04
N MET A 659 4.25 -8.15 -16.47
CA MET A 659 3.05 -8.70 -17.13
C MET A 659 2.69 -7.94 -18.41
N ARG A 660 2.95 -6.62 -18.46
CA ARG A 660 2.64 -5.78 -19.61
C ARG A 660 3.49 -6.11 -20.83
N VAL A 661 4.72 -6.56 -20.65
CA VAL A 661 5.59 -6.97 -21.78
C VAL A 661 5.26 -8.36 -22.34
N LEU A 662 4.38 -9.13 -21.69
CA LEU A 662 3.98 -10.47 -22.15
C LEU A 662 2.64 -10.46 -22.91
N PRO A 663 2.43 -11.37 -23.88
CA PRO A 663 1.16 -11.57 -24.57
C PRO A 663 0.04 -12.02 -23.61
N ALA A 664 -1.19 -12.05 -24.09
CA ALA A 664 -2.30 -12.64 -23.34
C ALA A 664 -2.23 -14.17 -23.45
N GLY A 665 -2.41 -14.89 -22.34
CA GLY A 665 -2.31 -16.35 -22.29
C GLY A 665 -1.16 -16.85 -21.40
N GLY A 666 -1.02 -18.18 -21.33
CA GLY A 666 0.13 -18.83 -20.70
C GLY A 666 1.35 -18.85 -21.62
N GLY A 667 2.51 -19.20 -21.10
CA GLY A 667 3.74 -19.33 -21.88
C GLY A 667 4.67 -20.35 -21.26
N LYS A 668 5.89 -20.45 -21.80
CA LYS A 668 7.01 -21.15 -21.18
C LYS A 668 8.30 -20.49 -21.62
N ILE A 669 9.32 -20.53 -20.75
CA ILE A 669 10.67 -20.12 -21.11
C ILE A 669 11.24 -21.18 -22.04
N ASP A 670 11.80 -20.74 -23.17
CA ASP A 670 12.55 -21.61 -24.06
C ASP A 670 13.94 -21.81 -23.47
N SER A 671 14.29 -23.08 -23.21
CA SER A 671 15.38 -23.48 -22.32
C SER A 671 16.75 -23.06 -22.82
#